data_AF-W2PXG1-F1
#
_entry.id   AF-W2PXG1-F1
#
_cell.length_a   1.000
_cell.length_b   1.000
_cell.length_c   1.000
_cell.angle_alpha   90.00
_cell.angle_beta   90.00
_cell.angle_gamma   90.00
#
_symmetry.space_group_name_H-M   'P 1'
#
loop_
_entity.id
_entity.type
_entity.pdbx_description
1 polymer ?
#
loop_
_entity_poly.entity_id
_entity_poly.type
_entity_poly.pdbx_seq_one_letter_code
_entity_poly.pdbx_strand_id
1 'polypeptide(L)'
;MAEVTQRLAACADDLAVVTELRSVLAGLASTQDRRAVVDETVSFLTASEERCARATKALISDLSEKTLEREVQLELLDALLVWATQKSVDENHEVLEILLPFFQLAVTSLGDAGGGKRWLKWGDQVLAVVHQNAALIEKQESLETGEETNESSERWSRYVVKIAALLLQLRNKMEGNDDTALELKTATFVWKNVAKLATAFGPTLASSVSSDPSESIKDKDAEMDAEKFGVDELLAAAVASVERSVGQLLCVLDGDTTGNPDLSVLKFLKLYWRALQRLITAFADSLECELENCVLAIVNVTASLLYAVRHSLVPMTSKPGQELRDMLGQALEMTEKLADGGVNDQTKDSIRTLLWYPTTDMVRAVGQRQPSEITNVDVENSIQWGHLLVLTAFAGLSGDKLSSTEVSYDDSIRAVEVSQLFARYRECALSDTISRSVEATQLFTDLMLEFLSGFENIAELQLTLLKQTLYPDWTQRTLCWEIWRELLCFSWDEPLAVQTLQLLIDVTQWDDSDEFALANGVEDEILQLIAFVYANLPLSLKDVCMDQVTAIIDMISSEGPGHQFNQRVASQVHLLEKLVAAQFLKEYDGPMKDEWIAKYLPMCFECCGTVLELLSAEGKTSTSNSDTILGMVRVLDMCLMVLRGVFDDNEPKQDDIAELSVILVRMSTEALSQLAKHFKATSTSQPGVQASRKHTSRSVKLKKAGSRCIGRAIETSLYLLSKLGPVLKANINNQCAQVTKDLFTLIDNTQTAAIDTLIVTARFIGVCLFDMQVASDDIAVVSQLLLALFQKLFAGTRTAGPQATLLLSVCLDALYELLAHSNIVEQSGTPLKTLLTGNLKQSFIQIVSMRKLSAADVANALEASQSSTLQSLKKNQSSCYRIFRDRFPDESAGLYAEPDQNQDISSKRSADDSSGTLPQKRHKLSHFVSLCREIESSLSSIESDEAAANILSGKELEDATAVLHKLLTKTITLY
;
A
#
# COMPACT_ATOMS: atom_id res chain seq x y z
N MET A 1 65.74 -37.28 7.49
CA MET A 1 66.19 -35.89 7.42
C MET A 1 67.05 -35.75 6.16
N ALA A 2 68.38 -35.67 6.18
CA ALA A 2 69.23 -35.42 4.98
C ALA A 2 69.18 -36.46 3.82
N GLU A 3 68.65 -37.67 4.04
CA GLU A 3 68.63 -38.73 3.03
C GLU A 3 67.55 -38.54 1.94
N VAL A 4 66.43 -37.87 2.26
CA VAL A 4 65.29 -37.70 1.33
C VAL A 4 65.58 -36.63 0.28
N THR A 5 66.03 -35.46 0.72
CA THR A 5 66.46 -34.36 -0.15
C THR A 5 67.63 -34.76 -1.04
N GLN A 6 68.57 -35.57 -0.53
CA GLN A 6 69.71 -36.06 -1.30
C GLN A 6 69.30 -37.09 -2.37
N ARG A 7 68.27 -37.92 -2.10
CA ARG A 7 67.68 -38.83 -3.10
C ARG A 7 66.90 -38.07 -4.17
N LEU A 8 66.07 -37.10 -3.77
CA LEU A 8 65.31 -36.26 -4.71
C LEU A 8 66.24 -35.39 -5.58
N ALA A 9 67.36 -34.90 -5.03
CA ALA A 9 68.36 -34.14 -5.77
C ALA A 9 69.21 -35.00 -6.73
N ALA A 10 69.23 -36.33 -6.56
CA ALA A 10 69.97 -37.26 -7.42
C ALA A 10 69.17 -37.71 -8.65
N CYS A 11 67.89 -37.36 -8.73
CA CYS A 11 67.03 -37.64 -9.88
C CYS A 11 67.46 -36.81 -11.11
N ALA A 12 67.49 -37.46 -12.28
CA ALA A 12 68.00 -36.87 -13.52
C ALA A 12 67.01 -35.91 -14.22
N ASP A 13 65.71 -36.10 -13.98
CA ASP A 13 64.62 -35.29 -14.52
C ASP A 13 63.45 -35.21 -13.53
N ASP A 14 62.49 -34.32 -13.79
CA ASP A 14 61.34 -34.12 -12.90
C ASP A 14 60.41 -35.35 -12.82
N LEU A 15 60.44 -36.23 -13.83
CA LEU A 15 59.68 -37.48 -13.82
C LEU A 15 60.29 -38.49 -12.82
N ALA A 16 61.62 -38.57 -12.76
CA ALA A 16 62.36 -39.34 -11.77
C ALA A 16 62.16 -38.77 -10.37
N VAL A 17 62.10 -37.43 -10.21
CA VAL A 17 61.76 -36.78 -8.94
C VAL A 17 60.39 -37.23 -8.46
N VAL A 18 59.36 -37.16 -9.32
CA VAL A 18 57.98 -37.60 -8.98
C VAL A 18 57.95 -39.08 -8.58
N THR A 19 58.70 -39.94 -9.27
CA THR A 19 58.72 -41.39 -9.01
C THR A 19 59.40 -41.72 -7.68
N GLU A 20 60.49 -41.05 -7.36
CA GLU A 20 61.17 -41.19 -6.07
C GLU A 20 60.32 -40.60 -4.93
N LEU A 21 59.61 -39.49 -5.17
CA LEU A 21 58.71 -38.88 -4.20
C LEU A 21 57.59 -39.84 -3.79
N ARG A 22 57.04 -40.64 -4.72
CA ARG A 22 56.09 -41.72 -4.42
C ARG A 22 56.70 -42.79 -3.51
N SER A 23 57.93 -43.23 -3.80
CA SER A 23 58.66 -44.21 -3.00
C SER A 23 58.89 -43.72 -1.56
N VAL A 24 59.23 -42.45 -1.42
CA VAL A 24 59.50 -41.80 -0.13
C VAL A 24 58.20 -41.64 0.68
N LEU A 25 57.10 -41.22 0.05
CA LEU A 25 55.80 -41.05 0.71
C LEU A 25 55.26 -42.37 1.30
N ALA A 26 55.43 -43.49 0.60
CA ALA A 26 55.05 -44.82 1.11
C ALA A 26 55.84 -45.24 2.36
N GLY A 27 57.11 -44.85 2.47
CA GLY A 27 57.94 -45.09 3.66
C GLY A 27 57.59 -44.19 4.85
N LEU A 28 57.19 -42.94 4.57
CA LEU A 28 56.91 -41.91 5.58
C LEU A 28 55.62 -42.16 6.39
N ALA A 29 54.66 -42.90 5.83
CA ALA A 29 53.40 -43.29 6.48
C ALA A 29 53.57 -44.04 7.83
N SER A 30 54.79 -44.47 8.16
CA SER A 30 55.14 -45.24 9.37
C SER A 30 56.02 -44.51 10.40
N THR A 31 56.45 -43.27 10.14
CA THR A 31 57.48 -42.58 10.96
C THR A 31 56.91 -41.48 11.88
N GLN A 32 57.63 -41.10 12.94
CA GLN A 32 57.24 -40.05 13.92
C GLN A 32 57.66 -38.62 13.51
N ASP A 33 58.64 -38.46 12.61
CA ASP A 33 59.19 -37.16 12.15
C ASP A 33 58.55 -36.64 10.85
N ARG A 34 57.24 -36.89 10.65
CA ARG A 34 56.55 -36.64 9.36
C ARG A 34 56.60 -35.19 8.90
N ARG A 35 56.35 -34.25 9.82
CA ARG A 35 56.19 -32.82 9.49
C ARG A 35 57.49 -32.16 9.02
N ALA A 36 58.61 -32.49 9.67
CA ALA A 36 59.92 -31.98 9.28
C ALA A 36 60.33 -32.45 7.87
N VAL A 37 60.00 -33.69 7.51
CA VAL A 37 60.28 -34.22 6.18
C VAL A 37 59.35 -33.64 5.12
N VAL A 38 58.08 -33.39 5.45
CA VAL A 38 57.15 -32.67 4.57
C VAL A 38 57.67 -31.26 4.29
N ASP A 39 58.06 -30.49 5.31
CA ASP A 39 58.59 -29.13 5.13
C ASP A 39 59.88 -29.10 4.28
N GLU A 40 60.78 -30.08 4.49
CA GLU A 40 62.02 -30.22 3.70
C GLU A 40 61.74 -30.58 2.23
N THR A 41 60.74 -31.45 1.99
CA THR A 41 60.29 -31.84 0.65
C THR A 41 59.60 -30.68 -0.07
N VAL A 42 58.78 -29.90 0.64
CA VAL A 42 58.17 -28.66 0.12
C VAL A 42 59.25 -27.68 -0.29
N SER A 43 60.26 -27.44 0.56
CA SER A 43 61.38 -26.55 0.22
C SER A 43 62.15 -27.00 -1.04
N PHE A 44 62.25 -28.31 -1.28
CA PHE A 44 62.89 -28.83 -2.49
C PHE A 44 62.01 -28.70 -3.74
N LEU A 45 60.71 -29.00 -3.62
CA LEU A 45 59.75 -28.92 -4.72
C LEU A 45 59.51 -27.48 -5.17
N THR A 46 59.47 -26.55 -4.21
CA THR A 46 59.22 -25.12 -4.46
C THR A 46 60.44 -24.35 -4.96
N ALA A 47 61.61 -25.00 -5.05
CA ALA A 47 62.82 -24.40 -5.62
C ALA A 47 62.73 -24.16 -7.14
N SER A 48 61.76 -24.80 -7.82
CA SER A 48 61.43 -24.56 -9.23
C SER A 48 59.92 -24.64 -9.40
N GLU A 49 59.33 -23.64 -10.04
CA GLU A 49 57.88 -23.55 -10.26
C GLU A 49 57.37 -24.67 -11.17
N GLU A 50 58.09 -24.92 -12.26
CA GLU A 50 57.81 -26.01 -13.20
C GLU A 50 57.87 -27.39 -12.53
N ARG A 51 58.86 -27.60 -11.66
CA ARG A 51 58.97 -28.82 -10.84
C ARG A 51 57.79 -28.94 -9.87
N CYS A 52 57.42 -27.84 -9.21
CA CYS A 52 56.29 -27.79 -8.30
C CYS A 52 54.97 -28.11 -9.04
N ALA A 53 54.76 -27.55 -10.23
CA ALA A 53 53.57 -27.80 -11.05
C ALA A 53 53.45 -29.26 -11.49
N ARG A 54 54.55 -29.86 -11.99
CA ARG A 54 54.57 -31.28 -12.38
C ARG A 54 54.38 -32.20 -11.18
N ALA A 55 55.03 -31.90 -10.05
CA ALA A 55 54.90 -32.68 -8.82
C ALA A 55 53.48 -32.61 -8.24
N THR A 56 52.87 -31.43 -8.19
CA THR A 56 51.48 -31.24 -7.75
C THR A 56 50.50 -32.01 -8.64
N LYS A 57 50.61 -31.90 -9.97
CA LYS A 57 49.76 -32.66 -10.91
C LYS A 57 49.89 -34.17 -10.67
N ALA A 58 51.11 -34.68 -10.55
CA ALA A 58 51.34 -36.11 -10.31
C ALA A 58 50.81 -36.58 -8.94
N LEU A 59 51.00 -35.80 -7.88
CA LEU A 59 50.48 -36.12 -6.54
C LEU A 59 48.95 -36.15 -6.50
N ILE A 60 48.29 -35.26 -7.24
CA ILE A 60 46.83 -35.23 -7.36
C ILE A 60 46.32 -36.44 -8.17
N SER A 61 46.98 -36.79 -9.27
CA SER A 61 46.61 -37.95 -10.09
C SER A 61 46.81 -39.30 -9.39
N ASP A 62 47.77 -39.40 -8.46
CA ASP A 62 48.11 -40.63 -7.73
C ASP A 62 47.61 -40.69 -6.28
N LEU A 63 46.53 -39.95 -5.96
CA LEU A 63 45.92 -40.01 -4.63
C LEU A 63 45.53 -41.45 -4.26
N SER A 64 46.26 -42.04 -3.31
CA SER A 64 46.14 -43.49 -3.03
C SER A 64 44.84 -43.84 -2.30
N GLU A 65 44.32 -45.06 -2.52
CA GLU A 65 43.16 -45.59 -1.77
C GLU A 65 43.51 -45.97 -0.32
N LYS A 66 44.79 -46.12 0.02
CA LYS A 66 45.23 -46.49 1.38
C LYS A 66 45.20 -45.29 2.31
N THR A 67 44.47 -45.40 3.41
CA THR A 67 44.18 -44.29 4.35
C THR A 67 45.41 -43.56 4.90
N LEU A 68 46.48 -44.27 5.26
CA LEU A 68 47.68 -43.66 5.85
C LEU A 68 48.61 -42.98 4.83
N GLU A 69 48.78 -43.57 3.63
CA GLU A 69 49.58 -42.97 2.55
C GLU A 69 48.86 -41.73 1.99
N ARG A 70 47.52 -41.78 1.91
CA ARG A 70 46.66 -40.66 1.52
C ARG A 70 46.77 -39.47 2.48
N GLU A 71 46.81 -39.69 3.80
CA GLU A 71 46.95 -38.58 4.76
C GLU A 71 48.27 -37.83 4.61
N VAL A 72 49.39 -38.54 4.42
CA VAL A 72 50.71 -37.91 4.22
C VAL A 72 50.77 -37.16 2.87
N GLN A 73 50.18 -37.72 1.81
CA GLN A 73 50.02 -37.03 0.53
C GLN A 73 49.21 -35.74 0.69
N LEU A 74 48.11 -35.77 1.45
CA LEU A 74 47.28 -34.59 1.70
C LEU A 74 47.97 -33.53 2.57
N GLU A 75 48.81 -33.92 3.54
CA GLU A 75 49.62 -32.97 4.33
C GLU A 75 50.68 -32.27 3.47
N LEU A 76 51.31 -33.01 2.55
CA LEU A 76 52.25 -32.42 1.59
C LEU A 76 51.55 -31.44 0.64
N LEU A 77 50.37 -31.83 0.13
CA LEU A 77 49.52 -30.97 -0.71
C LEU A 77 49.01 -29.74 0.05
N ASP A 78 48.62 -29.87 1.32
CA ASP A 78 48.26 -28.75 2.22
C ASP A 78 49.40 -27.71 2.28
N ALA A 79 50.65 -28.17 2.43
CA ALA A 79 51.82 -27.30 2.52
C ALA A 79 52.20 -26.65 1.18
N LEU A 80 52.07 -27.38 0.07
CA LEU A 80 52.28 -26.85 -1.28
C LEU A 80 51.24 -25.77 -1.65
N LEU A 81 49.98 -25.96 -1.25
CA LEU A 81 48.92 -24.95 -1.44
C LEU A 81 49.19 -23.68 -0.61
N VAL A 82 49.64 -23.81 0.63
CA VAL A 82 50.03 -22.67 1.47
C VAL A 82 51.18 -21.88 0.83
N TRP A 83 52.18 -22.57 0.27
CA TRP A 83 53.26 -21.90 -0.46
C TRP A 83 52.74 -21.17 -1.70
N ALA A 84 51.92 -21.84 -2.52
CA ALA A 84 51.40 -21.27 -3.77
C ALA A 84 50.51 -20.03 -3.51
N THR A 85 49.81 -19.99 -2.38
CA THR A 85 48.94 -18.86 -1.99
C THR A 85 49.67 -17.70 -1.33
N GLN A 86 50.92 -17.89 -0.85
CA GLN A 86 51.75 -16.84 -0.24
C GLN A 86 52.63 -16.10 -1.24
N LYS A 87 52.82 -16.66 -2.45
CA LYS A 87 53.64 -16.05 -3.49
C LYS A 87 52.86 -14.88 -4.14
N SER A 88 53.49 -13.71 -4.24
CA SER A 88 52.88 -12.55 -4.90
C SER A 88 52.65 -12.87 -6.37
N VAL A 89 51.39 -12.72 -6.81
CA VAL A 89 50.96 -13.09 -8.16
C VAL A 89 51.33 -12.00 -9.19
N ASP A 90 51.87 -10.88 -8.74
CA ASP A 90 52.38 -9.77 -9.57
C ASP A 90 53.39 -10.19 -10.66
N GLU A 91 53.95 -11.42 -10.60
CA GLU A 91 55.00 -11.88 -11.53
C GLU A 91 54.78 -13.25 -12.21
N ASN A 92 53.76 -14.08 -11.88
CA ASN A 92 53.79 -15.50 -12.30
C ASN A 92 52.44 -16.15 -12.67
N HIS A 93 52.19 -16.31 -13.98
CA HIS A 93 51.12 -17.16 -14.52
C HIS A 93 51.27 -18.66 -14.15
N GLU A 94 52.50 -19.11 -13.88
CA GLU A 94 52.80 -20.51 -13.50
C GLU A 94 52.17 -20.90 -12.15
N VAL A 95 51.96 -19.94 -11.24
CA VAL A 95 51.29 -20.19 -9.94
C VAL A 95 49.82 -20.53 -10.14
N LEU A 96 49.15 -19.94 -11.14
CA LEU A 96 47.76 -20.29 -11.46
C LEU A 96 47.65 -21.72 -12.00
N GLU A 97 48.61 -22.17 -12.82
CA GLU A 97 48.66 -23.55 -13.30
C GLU A 97 48.84 -24.57 -12.16
N ILE A 98 49.43 -24.14 -11.04
CA ILE A 98 49.53 -24.94 -9.81
C ILE A 98 48.22 -24.91 -9.02
N LEU A 99 47.51 -23.78 -8.97
CA LEU A 99 46.28 -23.62 -8.19
C LEU A 99 45.04 -24.27 -8.85
N LEU A 100 44.97 -24.35 -10.19
CA LEU A 100 43.83 -24.96 -10.89
C LEU A 100 43.58 -26.43 -10.49
N PRO A 101 44.60 -27.31 -10.47
CA PRO A 101 44.42 -28.71 -10.10
C PRO A 101 43.97 -28.88 -8.64
N PHE A 102 44.45 -28.02 -7.73
CA PHE A 102 43.97 -27.99 -6.34
C PHE A 102 42.46 -27.67 -6.29
N PHE A 103 42.02 -26.68 -7.07
CA PHE A 103 40.62 -26.30 -7.13
C PHE A 103 39.74 -27.39 -7.75
N GLN A 104 40.18 -27.99 -8.85
CA GLN A 104 39.50 -29.12 -9.49
C GLN A 104 39.33 -30.29 -8.53
N LEU A 105 40.39 -30.68 -7.82
CA LEU A 105 40.35 -31.76 -6.84
C LEU A 105 39.44 -31.43 -5.64
N ALA A 106 39.46 -30.18 -5.17
CA ALA A 106 38.60 -29.72 -4.09
C ALA A 106 37.12 -29.78 -4.52
N VAL A 107 36.80 -29.33 -5.73
CA VAL A 107 35.45 -29.37 -6.30
C VAL A 107 34.96 -30.80 -6.48
N THR A 108 35.76 -31.69 -7.08
CA THR A 108 35.35 -33.10 -7.26
C THR A 108 35.13 -33.78 -5.92
N SER A 109 36.04 -33.58 -4.96
CA SER A 109 35.95 -34.18 -3.62
C SER A 109 34.85 -33.59 -2.74
N LEU A 110 34.36 -32.37 -3.02
CA LEU A 110 33.17 -31.80 -2.37
C LEU A 110 31.87 -32.39 -2.89
N GLY A 111 31.86 -32.86 -4.14
CA GLY A 111 30.73 -33.61 -4.71
C GLY A 111 30.63 -35.05 -4.18
N ASP A 112 31.75 -35.60 -3.71
CA ASP A 112 31.83 -36.96 -3.15
C ASP A 112 31.68 -36.92 -1.61
N ALA A 113 30.95 -37.86 -1.00
CA ALA A 113 30.46 -37.81 0.38
C ALA A 113 31.51 -37.87 1.54
N GLY A 114 32.74 -37.38 1.37
CA GLY A 114 33.83 -37.50 2.35
C GLY A 114 34.65 -36.22 2.61
N GLY A 115 34.63 -35.72 3.86
CA GLY A 115 35.69 -34.84 4.40
C GLY A 115 35.61 -33.34 4.03
N GLY A 116 34.41 -32.78 3.85
CA GLY A 116 34.18 -31.45 3.27
C GLY A 116 34.96 -30.25 3.86
N LYS A 117 35.39 -30.28 5.13
CA LYS A 117 36.11 -29.13 5.73
C LYS A 117 37.48 -28.85 5.10
N ARG A 118 38.25 -29.89 4.71
CA ARG A 118 39.58 -29.70 4.10
C ARG A 118 39.44 -29.15 2.69
N TRP A 119 38.53 -29.72 1.91
CA TRP A 119 38.28 -29.31 0.53
C TRP A 119 37.68 -27.92 0.42
N LEU A 120 36.75 -27.53 1.32
CA LEU A 120 36.27 -26.15 1.42
C LEU A 120 37.42 -25.17 1.69
N LYS A 121 38.34 -25.52 2.61
CA LYS A 121 39.51 -24.70 2.91
C LYS A 121 40.42 -24.53 1.69
N TRP A 122 40.64 -25.60 0.92
CA TRP A 122 41.43 -25.53 -0.31
C TRP A 122 40.78 -24.63 -1.35
N GLY A 123 39.47 -24.80 -1.57
CA GLY A 123 38.69 -23.96 -2.47
C GLY A 123 38.74 -22.48 -2.09
N ASP A 124 38.52 -22.16 -0.80
CA ASP A 124 38.56 -20.78 -0.29
C ASP A 124 39.96 -20.17 -0.43
N GLN A 125 41.03 -20.95 -0.24
CA GLN A 125 42.41 -20.51 -0.39
C GLN A 125 42.74 -20.15 -1.85
N VAL A 126 42.32 -20.98 -2.81
CA VAL A 126 42.50 -20.67 -4.24
C VAL A 126 41.71 -19.43 -4.63
N LEU A 127 40.42 -19.35 -4.26
CA LEU A 127 39.55 -18.23 -4.61
C LEU A 127 39.99 -16.91 -3.95
N ALA A 128 40.57 -16.96 -2.76
CA ALA A 128 41.13 -15.77 -2.11
C ALA A 128 42.25 -15.13 -2.96
N VAL A 129 43.12 -15.96 -3.55
CA VAL A 129 44.18 -15.48 -4.47
C VAL A 129 43.55 -14.89 -5.73
N VAL A 130 42.55 -15.55 -6.32
CA VAL A 130 41.85 -15.03 -7.51
C VAL A 130 41.22 -13.67 -7.26
N HIS A 131 40.55 -13.48 -6.13
CA HIS A 131 39.93 -12.21 -5.77
C HIS A 131 40.94 -11.11 -5.40
N GLN A 132 42.07 -11.45 -4.77
CA GLN A 132 43.13 -10.48 -4.47
C GLN A 132 43.74 -9.87 -5.74
N ASN A 133 43.77 -10.64 -6.83
CA ASN A 133 44.32 -10.21 -8.10
C ASN A 133 43.34 -9.45 -9.01
N ALA A 134 42.05 -9.39 -8.65
CA ALA A 134 41.04 -8.67 -9.43
C ALA A 134 41.41 -7.18 -9.64
N ALA A 135 41.86 -6.50 -8.59
CA ALA A 135 42.22 -5.07 -8.64
C ALA A 135 43.52 -4.77 -9.40
N LEU A 136 44.37 -5.77 -9.60
CA LEU A 136 45.61 -5.66 -10.37
C LEU A 136 45.35 -5.79 -11.87
N ILE A 137 44.44 -6.70 -12.23
CA ILE A 137 44.02 -6.97 -13.61
C ILE A 137 43.24 -5.77 -14.19
N GLU A 138 42.33 -5.17 -13.42
CA GLU A 138 41.58 -3.97 -13.82
C GLU A 138 42.50 -2.76 -14.12
N LYS A 139 43.66 -2.67 -13.43
CA LYS A 139 44.71 -1.67 -13.70
C LYS A 139 45.54 -1.99 -14.95
N GLN A 140 45.77 -3.26 -15.26
CA GLN A 140 46.49 -3.67 -16.48
C GLN A 140 45.64 -3.48 -17.73
N GLU A 141 44.35 -3.85 -17.69
CA GLU A 141 43.40 -3.68 -18.81
C GLU A 141 43.14 -2.19 -19.16
N SER A 142 43.29 -1.27 -18.20
CA SER A 142 43.12 0.17 -18.43
C SER A 142 44.38 0.90 -18.93
N LEU A 143 45.56 0.25 -18.91
CA LEU A 143 46.85 0.86 -19.26
C LEU A 143 47.42 0.40 -20.62
N GLU A 144 46.90 -0.67 -21.23
CA GLU A 144 47.55 -1.34 -22.38
C GLU A 144 46.72 -1.27 -23.67
N THR A 145 46.95 -0.24 -24.48
CA THR A 145 46.51 -0.14 -25.90
C THR A 145 47.64 -0.53 -26.88
N GLY A 146 48.52 -1.48 -26.52
CA GLY A 146 49.71 -1.84 -27.31
C GLY A 146 49.84 -3.35 -27.54
N GLU A 147 50.06 -3.75 -28.79
CA GLU A 147 49.92 -5.10 -29.37
C GLU A 147 50.82 -6.25 -28.80
N GLU A 148 51.64 -6.05 -27.76
CA GLU A 148 52.62 -7.06 -27.31
C GLU A 148 52.29 -7.82 -26.00
N THR A 149 51.16 -7.54 -25.34
CA THR A 149 50.78 -8.19 -24.05
C THR A 149 49.44 -8.95 -24.05
N ASN A 150 48.82 -9.20 -25.21
CA ASN A 150 47.51 -9.89 -25.28
C ASN A 150 47.50 -11.35 -24.74
N GLU A 151 48.63 -12.08 -24.76
CA GLU A 151 48.64 -13.48 -24.33
C GLU A 151 48.46 -13.68 -22.81
N SER A 152 48.92 -12.73 -21.98
CA SER A 152 48.87 -12.84 -20.51
C SER A 152 47.47 -12.59 -19.97
N SER A 153 46.77 -11.58 -20.51
CA SER A 153 45.37 -11.26 -20.18
C SER A 153 44.40 -12.36 -20.62
N GLU A 154 44.60 -12.94 -21.82
CA GLU A 154 43.78 -14.06 -22.29
C GLU A 154 43.92 -15.32 -21.43
N ARG A 155 45.13 -15.66 -20.96
CA ARG A 155 45.35 -16.83 -20.09
C ARG A 155 44.66 -16.67 -18.73
N TRP A 156 44.67 -15.47 -18.17
CA TRP A 156 43.94 -15.14 -16.94
C TRP A 156 42.43 -15.25 -17.11
N SER A 157 41.91 -14.70 -18.20
CA SER A 157 40.49 -14.79 -18.55
C SER A 157 40.02 -16.24 -18.64
N ARG A 158 40.79 -17.10 -19.33
CA ARG A 158 40.50 -18.56 -19.40
C ARG A 158 40.51 -19.23 -18.03
N TYR A 159 41.40 -18.81 -17.14
CA TYR A 159 41.49 -19.37 -15.78
C TYR A 159 40.25 -19.02 -14.95
N VAL A 160 39.83 -17.75 -14.96
CA VAL A 160 38.63 -17.28 -14.24
C VAL A 160 37.37 -17.99 -14.77
N VAL A 161 37.22 -18.09 -16.08
CA VAL A 161 36.12 -18.83 -16.73
C VAL A 161 36.10 -20.30 -16.28
N LYS A 162 37.27 -20.94 -16.21
CA LYS A 162 37.37 -22.34 -15.80
C LYS A 162 37.04 -22.57 -14.33
N ILE A 163 37.44 -21.66 -13.43
CA ILE A 163 37.01 -21.71 -12.03
C ILE A 163 35.50 -21.55 -11.91
N ALA A 164 34.92 -20.61 -12.65
CA ALA A 164 33.47 -20.39 -12.65
C ALA A 164 32.72 -21.62 -13.18
N ALA A 165 33.21 -22.25 -14.25
CA ALA A 165 32.67 -23.50 -14.78
C ALA A 165 32.73 -24.65 -13.77
N LEU A 166 33.86 -24.82 -13.07
CA LEU A 166 34.00 -25.84 -12.02
C LEU A 166 33.04 -25.63 -10.85
N LEU A 167 32.79 -24.37 -10.45
CA LEU A 167 31.78 -24.06 -9.42
C LEU A 167 30.36 -24.39 -9.89
N LEU A 168 30.04 -24.13 -11.16
CA LEU A 168 28.75 -24.49 -11.75
C LEU A 168 28.59 -26.02 -11.86
N GLN A 169 29.65 -26.75 -12.20
CA GLN A 169 29.66 -28.21 -12.19
C GLN A 169 29.45 -28.79 -10.79
N LEU A 170 30.08 -28.20 -9.76
CA LEU A 170 29.85 -28.61 -8.38
C LEU A 170 28.37 -28.48 -8.01
N ARG A 171 27.75 -27.37 -8.38
CA ARG A 171 26.32 -27.14 -8.19
C ARG A 171 25.48 -28.19 -8.88
N ASN A 172 25.74 -28.47 -10.15
CA ASN A 172 24.97 -29.45 -10.92
C ASN A 172 25.10 -30.86 -10.34
N LYS A 173 26.28 -31.23 -9.83
CA LYS A 173 26.49 -32.49 -9.10
C LYS A 173 25.73 -32.55 -7.77
N MET A 174 25.63 -31.44 -7.05
CA MET A 174 24.88 -31.38 -5.79
C MET A 174 23.36 -31.49 -6.00
N GLU A 175 22.81 -30.97 -7.10
CA GLU A 175 21.37 -31.10 -7.40
C GLU A 175 20.97 -32.45 -7.99
N GLY A 176 21.86 -33.17 -8.67
CA GLY A 176 21.56 -34.47 -9.28
C GLY A 176 21.45 -35.66 -8.30
N ASN A 177 21.77 -35.45 -7.01
CA ASN A 177 21.68 -36.47 -5.97
C ASN A 177 20.41 -36.27 -5.12
N ASP A 178 19.26 -36.72 -5.64
CA ASP A 178 17.93 -36.54 -5.03
C ASP A 178 17.78 -37.07 -3.58
N ASP A 179 18.68 -37.94 -3.11
CA ASP A 179 18.59 -38.60 -1.79
C ASP A 179 19.37 -37.90 -0.64
N THR A 180 20.10 -36.81 -0.90
CA THR A 180 20.92 -36.13 0.14
C THR A 180 20.50 -34.69 0.38
N ALA A 181 20.14 -34.35 1.62
CA ALA A 181 19.86 -32.98 2.04
C ALA A 181 21.06 -32.07 1.76
N LEU A 182 20.84 -31.02 0.96
CA LEU A 182 21.88 -30.09 0.50
C LEU A 182 22.60 -29.43 1.68
N GLU A 183 23.93 -29.58 1.78
CA GLU A 183 24.69 -28.96 2.87
C GLU A 183 24.82 -27.44 2.64
N LEU A 184 24.24 -26.61 3.53
CA LEU A 184 24.26 -25.15 3.46
C LEU A 184 25.67 -24.57 3.28
N LYS A 185 26.70 -25.20 3.83
CA LYS A 185 28.10 -24.73 3.71
C LYS A 185 28.62 -24.85 2.29
N THR A 186 28.36 -25.95 1.62
CA THR A 186 28.80 -26.19 0.23
C THR A 186 28.00 -25.33 -0.73
N ALA A 187 26.69 -25.17 -0.51
CA ALA A 187 25.87 -24.21 -1.25
C ALA A 187 26.39 -22.76 -1.06
N THR A 188 26.72 -22.38 0.18
CA THR A 188 27.31 -21.06 0.47
C THR A 188 28.63 -20.87 -0.25
N PHE A 189 29.50 -21.89 -0.24
CA PHE A 189 30.79 -21.86 -0.93
C PHE A 189 30.61 -21.61 -2.43
N VAL A 190 29.69 -22.32 -3.09
CA VAL A 190 29.41 -22.10 -4.52
C VAL A 190 28.87 -20.71 -4.77
N TRP A 191 27.68 -20.39 -4.25
CA TRP A 191 26.95 -19.19 -4.65
C TRP A 191 27.63 -17.89 -4.22
N LYS A 192 28.28 -17.87 -3.05
CA LYS A 192 29.03 -16.71 -2.59
C LYS A 192 30.21 -16.41 -3.51
N ASN A 193 30.94 -17.44 -3.95
CA ASN A 193 32.14 -17.26 -4.74
C ASN A 193 31.82 -17.02 -6.22
N VAL A 194 30.81 -17.69 -6.79
CA VAL A 194 30.33 -17.38 -8.13
C VAL A 194 29.81 -15.93 -8.21
N ALA A 195 29.00 -15.50 -7.25
CA ALA A 195 28.51 -14.12 -7.22
C ALA A 195 29.65 -13.09 -7.08
N LYS A 196 30.70 -13.39 -6.30
CA LYS A 196 31.88 -12.52 -6.19
C LYS A 196 32.70 -12.50 -7.48
N LEU A 197 32.85 -13.64 -8.16
CA LEU A 197 33.54 -13.71 -9.45
C LEU A 197 32.77 -12.90 -10.50
N ALA A 198 31.45 -13.00 -10.54
CA ALA A 198 30.61 -12.18 -11.41
C ALA A 198 30.77 -10.68 -11.14
N THR A 199 30.79 -10.26 -9.87
CA THR A 199 31.01 -8.84 -9.54
C THR A 199 32.41 -8.34 -9.93
N ALA A 200 33.44 -9.17 -9.82
CA ALA A 200 34.83 -8.77 -10.09
C ALA A 200 35.24 -8.94 -11.56
N PHE A 201 34.67 -9.90 -12.28
CA PHE A 201 35.09 -10.33 -13.62
C PHE A 201 33.89 -10.49 -14.58
N GLY A 202 32.80 -9.76 -14.35
CA GLY A 202 31.57 -9.84 -15.14
C GLY A 202 31.78 -9.74 -16.65
N PRO A 203 32.48 -8.70 -17.17
CA PRO A 203 32.75 -8.57 -18.60
C PRO A 203 33.54 -9.75 -19.19
N THR A 204 34.54 -10.25 -18.46
CA THR A 204 35.35 -11.41 -18.85
C THR A 204 34.49 -12.68 -18.95
N LEU A 205 33.60 -12.90 -17.98
CA LEU A 205 32.69 -14.06 -17.98
C LEU A 205 31.63 -13.94 -19.08
N ALA A 206 31.09 -12.75 -19.34
CA ALA A 206 30.12 -12.51 -20.42
C ALA A 206 30.74 -12.66 -21.82
N SER A 207 31.96 -12.17 -22.03
CA SER A 207 32.65 -12.25 -23.34
C SER A 207 33.05 -13.66 -23.76
N SER A 208 33.19 -14.60 -22.80
CA SER A 208 33.53 -16.01 -23.05
C SER A 208 32.50 -16.76 -23.91
N VAL A 209 31.31 -16.18 -24.09
CA VAL A 209 30.21 -16.70 -24.90
C VAL A 209 30.43 -16.46 -26.41
N SER A 210 31.25 -15.47 -26.79
CA SER A 210 31.29 -14.89 -28.15
C SER A 210 32.27 -15.51 -29.16
N SER A 211 33.10 -16.50 -28.78
CA SER A 211 34.02 -17.13 -29.75
C SER A 211 33.33 -18.23 -30.56
N ASP A 212 32.89 -17.86 -31.78
CA ASP A 212 32.38 -18.79 -32.79
C ASP A 212 33.46 -19.82 -33.20
N PRO A 213 33.12 -21.08 -33.52
CA PRO A 213 34.10 -22.14 -33.84
C PRO A 213 34.68 -22.05 -35.26
N SER A 214 34.46 -20.96 -36.00
CA SER A 214 34.89 -20.84 -37.39
C SER A 214 36.00 -19.81 -37.54
N GLU A 215 37.23 -20.20 -37.24
CA GLU A 215 38.34 -20.13 -38.19
C GLU A 215 39.58 -20.85 -37.66
N SER A 216 40.26 -21.52 -38.58
CA SER A 216 41.32 -22.50 -38.42
C SER A 216 42.56 -22.03 -37.67
N ILE A 217 43.13 -22.88 -36.82
CA ILE A 217 44.54 -23.35 -36.90
C ILE A 217 44.56 -24.82 -36.42
N LYS A 218 45.12 -25.69 -37.26
CA LYS A 218 45.43 -27.08 -36.91
C LYS A 218 46.72 -27.06 -36.09
N ASP A 219 46.63 -27.30 -34.79
CA ASP A 219 47.73 -27.93 -34.06
C ASP A 219 47.20 -29.06 -33.20
N LYS A 220 47.82 -30.22 -33.39
CA LYS A 220 47.60 -31.43 -32.62
C LYS A 220 48.56 -31.36 -31.45
N ASP A 221 48.05 -31.03 -30.27
CA ASP A 221 48.42 -31.63 -28.99
C ASP A 221 47.56 -31.01 -27.87
N ALA A 222 47.02 -31.87 -27.01
CA ALA A 222 46.11 -31.62 -25.88
C ALA A 222 44.60 -31.46 -26.20
N GLU A 223 43.89 -32.58 -26.05
CA GLU A 223 42.50 -32.60 -25.56
C GLU A 223 42.42 -31.76 -24.26
N MET A 224 42.03 -30.50 -24.37
CA MET A 224 41.43 -29.74 -23.29
C MET A 224 40.16 -29.12 -23.86
N ASP A 225 39.06 -29.87 -23.76
CA ASP A 225 37.73 -29.38 -24.07
C ASP A 225 37.54 -28.00 -23.43
N ALA A 226 37.31 -26.98 -24.26
CA ALA A 226 36.91 -25.68 -23.80
C ALA A 226 35.49 -25.79 -23.24
N GLU A 227 35.37 -26.11 -21.94
CA GLU A 227 34.12 -26.04 -21.21
C GLU A 227 33.59 -24.60 -21.30
N LYS A 228 32.59 -24.39 -22.16
CA LYS A 228 31.91 -23.10 -22.32
C LYS A 228 31.16 -22.79 -21.03
N PHE A 229 31.38 -21.60 -20.48
CA PHE A 229 30.64 -21.11 -19.33
C PHE A 229 29.38 -20.37 -19.82
N GLY A 230 28.20 -20.93 -19.53
CA GLY A 230 26.93 -20.30 -19.88
C GLY A 230 26.48 -19.32 -18.81
N VAL A 231 26.49 -18.02 -19.12
CA VAL A 231 25.93 -16.97 -18.22
C VAL A 231 24.41 -17.16 -18.04
N ASP A 232 23.69 -17.46 -19.13
CA ASP A 232 22.26 -17.81 -19.07
C ASP A 232 22.02 -19.08 -18.24
N GLU A 233 22.86 -20.12 -18.39
CA GLU A 233 22.74 -21.35 -17.58
C GLU A 233 22.92 -21.06 -16.09
N LEU A 234 23.88 -20.21 -15.74
CA LEU A 234 24.12 -19.80 -14.35
C LEU A 234 22.94 -19.02 -13.77
N LEU A 235 22.36 -18.09 -14.54
CA LEU A 235 21.22 -17.29 -14.08
C LEU A 235 19.95 -18.12 -14.00
N ALA A 236 19.68 -19.00 -14.97
CA ALA A 236 18.59 -19.96 -14.89
C ALA A 236 18.72 -20.84 -13.63
N ALA A 237 19.93 -21.32 -13.32
CA ALA A 237 20.21 -22.07 -12.11
C ALA A 237 19.99 -21.26 -10.83
N ALA A 238 20.33 -19.97 -10.83
CA ALA A 238 20.11 -19.07 -9.71
C ALA A 238 18.62 -18.80 -9.49
N VAL A 239 17.88 -18.50 -10.57
CA VAL A 239 16.42 -18.32 -10.58
C VAL A 239 15.73 -19.57 -10.05
N ALA A 240 16.05 -20.75 -10.57
CA ALA A 240 15.48 -22.02 -10.09
C ALA A 240 15.75 -22.26 -8.59
N SER A 241 16.93 -21.89 -8.09
CA SER A 241 17.29 -22.04 -6.66
C SER A 241 16.50 -21.08 -5.77
N VAL A 242 16.29 -19.85 -6.23
CA VAL A 242 15.45 -18.85 -5.57
C VAL A 242 13.99 -19.29 -5.55
N GLU A 243 13.42 -19.64 -6.71
CA GLU A 243 12.03 -20.07 -6.86
C GLU A 243 11.74 -21.32 -6.03
N ARG A 244 12.64 -22.30 -5.99
CA ARG A 244 12.51 -23.47 -5.13
C ARG A 244 12.47 -23.09 -3.65
N SER A 245 13.30 -22.15 -3.21
CA SER A 245 13.34 -21.70 -1.80
C SER A 245 12.11 -20.87 -1.45
N VAL A 246 11.61 -20.06 -2.38
CA VAL A 246 10.36 -19.31 -2.26
C VAL A 246 9.17 -20.26 -2.18
N GLY A 247 9.10 -21.26 -3.06
CA GLY A 247 8.05 -22.28 -3.03
C GLY A 247 8.03 -23.06 -1.72
N GLN A 248 9.21 -23.47 -1.22
CA GLN A 248 9.34 -24.09 0.10
C GLN A 248 8.87 -23.16 1.24
N LEU A 249 9.19 -21.87 1.18
CA LEU A 249 8.71 -20.90 2.16
C LEU A 249 7.17 -20.81 2.14
N LEU A 250 6.56 -20.75 0.95
CA LEU A 250 5.10 -20.73 0.82
C LEU A 250 4.46 -22.01 1.37
N CYS A 251 5.00 -23.19 1.04
CA CYS A 251 4.50 -24.47 1.59
C CYS A 251 4.58 -24.54 3.12
N VAL A 252 5.64 -23.98 3.71
CA VAL A 252 5.80 -23.92 5.18
C VAL A 252 4.75 -23.00 5.82
N LEU A 253 4.36 -21.94 5.13
CA LEU A 253 3.40 -20.95 5.63
C LEU A 253 1.94 -21.36 5.43
N ASP A 254 1.63 -22.07 4.34
CA ASP A 254 0.28 -22.59 4.03
C ASP A 254 -0.03 -23.90 4.79
N GLY A 255 1.01 -24.56 5.33
CA GLY A 255 0.87 -25.77 6.14
C GLY A 255 0.18 -25.52 7.48
N ASP A 256 -0.94 -26.22 7.70
CA ASP A 256 -1.84 -26.17 8.87
C ASP A 256 -1.20 -26.70 10.17
N THR A 257 -0.05 -26.15 10.56
CA THR A 257 0.75 -26.60 11.70
C THR A 257 0.56 -25.66 12.88
N THR A 258 0.01 -26.20 13.96
CA THR A 258 -0.17 -25.53 15.28
C THR A 258 1.16 -25.20 16.00
N GLY A 259 2.30 -25.32 15.32
CA GLY A 259 3.64 -25.06 15.83
C GLY A 259 4.34 -23.91 15.11
N ASN A 260 5.42 -23.38 15.68
CA ASN A 260 6.22 -22.35 15.03
C ASN A 260 6.80 -22.88 13.70
N PRO A 261 6.62 -22.18 12.58
CA PRO A 261 7.15 -22.62 11.28
C PRO A 261 8.68 -22.71 11.34
N ASP A 262 9.25 -23.81 10.82
CA ASP A 262 10.70 -23.94 10.69
C ASP A 262 11.21 -23.06 9.55
N LEU A 263 11.60 -21.83 9.90
CA LEU A 263 12.15 -20.84 8.98
C LEU A 263 13.63 -21.11 8.60
N SER A 264 14.11 -22.34 8.73
CA SER A 264 15.43 -22.74 8.27
C SER A 264 15.65 -22.47 6.76
N VAL A 265 14.57 -22.51 5.97
CA VAL A 265 14.51 -22.17 4.53
C VAL A 265 14.96 -20.73 4.26
N LEU A 266 14.73 -19.78 5.17
CA LEU A 266 15.13 -18.37 4.98
C LEU A 266 16.64 -18.20 4.79
N LYS A 267 17.46 -19.09 5.38
CA LYS A 267 18.92 -19.05 5.21
C LYS A 267 19.33 -19.35 3.78
N PHE A 268 18.65 -20.31 3.14
CA PHE A 268 18.88 -20.65 1.74
C PHE A 268 18.33 -19.58 0.81
N LEU A 269 17.10 -19.11 1.04
CA LEU A 269 16.51 -18.02 0.28
C LEU A 269 17.41 -16.78 0.29
N LYS A 270 17.89 -16.36 1.47
CA LYS A 270 18.80 -15.21 1.61
C LYS A 270 20.13 -15.38 0.88
N LEU A 271 20.67 -16.59 0.86
CA LEU A 271 21.89 -16.90 0.13
C LEU A 271 21.68 -16.78 -1.38
N TYR A 272 20.66 -17.46 -1.90
CA TYR A 272 20.39 -17.48 -3.34
C TYR A 272 19.90 -16.13 -3.84
N TRP A 273 19.08 -15.42 -3.05
CA TRP A 273 18.61 -14.07 -3.36
C TRP A 273 19.77 -13.08 -3.51
N ARG A 274 20.72 -13.08 -2.57
CA ARG A 274 21.92 -12.24 -2.68
C ARG A 274 22.83 -12.61 -3.84
N ALA A 275 22.90 -13.90 -4.18
CA ALA A 275 23.65 -14.36 -5.34
C ALA A 275 22.99 -13.85 -6.61
N LEU A 276 21.68 -14.06 -6.77
CA LEU A 276 20.88 -13.57 -7.90
C LEU A 276 21.01 -12.05 -8.07
N GLN A 277 20.89 -11.28 -6.98
CA GLN A 277 21.05 -9.82 -7.00
C GLN A 277 22.39 -9.39 -7.63
N ARG A 278 23.49 -10.03 -7.22
CA ARG A 278 24.83 -9.73 -7.76
C ARG A 278 25.02 -10.20 -9.20
N LEU A 279 24.43 -11.34 -9.54
CA LEU A 279 24.52 -11.90 -10.90
C LEU A 279 23.76 -11.03 -11.90
N ILE A 280 22.52 -10.64 -11.58
CA ILE A 280 21.73 -9.76 -12.44
C ILE A 280 22.45 -8.41 -12.59
N THR A 281 22.95 -7.83 -11.50
CA THR A 281 23.70 -6.56 -11.59
C THR A 281 24.96 -6.66 -12.47
N ALA A 282 25.63 -7.83 -12.48
CA ALA A 282 26.86 -8.04 -13.24
C ALA A 282 26.60 -8.39 -14.72
N PHE A 283 25.47 -9.02 -15.04
CA PHE A 283 25.26 -9.65 -16.34
C PHE A 283 24.04 -9.14 -17.10
N ALA A 284 23.16 -8.33 -16.52
CA ALA A 284 21.86 -8.01 -17.14
C ALA A 284 21.95 -7.47 -18.58
N ASP A 285 23.01 -6.74 -18.93
CA ASP A 285 23.25 -6.23 -20.30
C ASP A 285 23.72 -7.28 -21.31
N SER A 286 24.18 -8.43 -20.82
CA SER A 286 24.62 -9.56 -21.63
C SER A 286 23.58 -10.67 -21.76
N LEU A 287 22.38 -10.48 -21.19
CA LEU A 287 21.31 -11.50 -21.21
C LEU A 287 20.44 -11.35 -22.44
N GLU A 288 20.31 -12.45 -23.19
CA GLU A 288 19.39 -12.52 -24.32
C GLU A 288 18.03 -13.12 -23.93
N CYS A 289 18.03 -14.25 -23.21
CA CYS A 289 16.81 -15.02 -22.90
C CYS A 289 16.42 -15.00 -21.42
N GLU A 290 17.38 -14.91 -20.50
CA GLU A 290 17.11 -15.06 -19.06
C GLU A 290 16.71 -13.77 -18.33
N LEU A 291 16.77 -12.62 -19.01
CA LEU A 291 16.34 -11.34 -18.43
C LEU A 291 14.87 -11.38 -17.98
N GLU A 292 13.99 -11.96 -18.82
CA GLU A 292 12.56 -12.12 -18.52
C GLU A 292 12.37 -12.99 -17.26
N ASN A 293 13.09 -14.11 -17.17
CA ASN A 293 13.02 -15.02 -16.03
C ASN A 293 13.52 -14.37 -14.74
N CYS A 294 14.56 -13.54 -14.83
CA CYS A 294 15.10 -12.78 -13.71
C CYS A 294 14.08 -11.78 -13.16
N VAL A 295 13.44 -10.99 -14.03
CA VAL A 295 12.42 -10.01 -13.61
C VAL A 295 11.20 -10.72 -13.00
N LEU A 296 10.74 -11.81 -13.61
CA LEU A 296 9.65 -12.62 -13.06
C LEU A 296 10.00 -13.21 -11.69
N ALA A 297 11.25 -13.61 -11.47
CA ALA A 297 11.73 -14.08 -10.18
C ALA A 297 11.72 -12.96 -9.11
N ILE A 298 12.06 -11.71 -9.47
CA ILE A 298 11.97 -10.55 -8.56
C ILE A 298 10.52 -10.33 -8.14
N VAL A 299 9.57 -10.38 -9.09
CA VAL A 299 8.13 -10.26 -8.79
C VAL A 299 7.67 -11.40 -7.88
N ASN A 300 8.07 -12.65 -8.17
CA ASN A 300 7.72 -13.81 -7.34
C ASN A 300 8.26 -13.68 -5.92
N VAL A 301 9.53 -13.32 -5.74
CA VAL A 301 10.14 -13.11 -4.42
C VAL A 301 9.40 -12.01 -3.66
N THR A 302 9.14 -10.87 -4.29
CA THR A 302 8.40 -9.75 -3.67
C THR A 302 7.00 -10.19 -3.24
N ALA A 303 6.28 -10.90 -4.12
CA ALA A 303 4.95 -11.44 -3.85
C ALA A 303 4.95 -12.43 -2.68
N SER A 304 5.89 -13.37 -2.65
CA SER A 304 5.96 -14.38 -1.60
C SER A 304 6.44 -13.82 -0.27
N LEU A 305 7.30 -12.80 -0.27
CA LEU A 305 7.67 -12.07 0.95
C LEU A 305 6.49 -11.26 1.48
N LEU A 306 5.72 -10.60 0.62
CA LEU A 306 4.46 -9.94 1.02
C LEU A 306 3.47 -10.95 1.61
N TYR A 307 3.30 -12.10 0.97
CA TYR A 307 2.47 -13.19 1.49
C TYR A 307 2.97 -13.66 2.86
N ALA A 308 4.29 -13.86 3.00
CA ALA A 308 4.89 -14.26 4.26
C ALA A 308 4.67 -13.24 5.36
N VAL A 309 4.83 -11.94 5.09
CA VAL A 309 4.58 -10.91 6.10
C VAL A 309 3.10 -10.85 6.50
N ARG A 310 2.18 -11.05 5.54
CA ARG A 310 0.72 -11.08 5.79
C ARG A 310 0.27 -12.29 6.61
N HIS A 311 0.80 -13.48 6.31
CA HIS A 311 0.35 -14.75 6.89
C HIS A 311 1.25 -15.29 8.00
N SER A 312 2.38 -14.63 8.28
CA SER A 312 3.29 -15.13 9.32
C SER A 312 2.65 -15.06 10.71
N LEU A 313 2.57 -16.22 11.37
CA LEU A 313 2.38 -16.37 12.82
C LEU A 313 3.55 -15.76 13.65
N VAL A 314 4.44 -15.02 12.98
CA VAL A 314 5.71 -14.53 13.50
C VAL A 314 5.55 -13.03 13.75
N PRO A 315 5.63 -12.57 15.01
CA PRO A 315 5.45 -11.16 15.33
C PRO A 315 6.41 -10.29 14.51
N MET A 316 5.90 -9.18 13.97
CA MET A 316 6.67 -8.21 13.19
C MET A 316 7.91 -7.65 13.92
N THR A 317 7.93 -7.71 15.26
CA THR A 317 9.04 -7.30 16.12
C THR A 317 10.09 -8.39 16.35
N SER A 318 9.82 -9.61 15.90
CA SER A 318 10.74 -10.72 16.02
C SER A 318 11.85 -10.64 14.97
N LYS A 319 13.01 -11.22 15.29
CA LYS A 319 14.16 -11.25 14.38
C LYS A 319 13.83 -11.82 12.98
N PRO A 320 13.08 -12.94 12.84
CA PRO A 320 12.72 -13.45 11.52
C PRO A 320 11.72 -12.55 10.77
N GLY A 321 10.79 -11.89 11.48
CA GLY A 321 9.87 -10.91 10.89
C GLY A 321 10.61 -9.68 10.33
N GLN A 322 11.59 -9.16 11.06
CA GLN A 322 12.44 -8.08 10.56
C GLN A 322 13.29 -8.55 9.37
N GLU A 323 13.84 -9.76 9.41
CA GLU A 323 14.62 -10.31 8.29
C GLU A 323 13.78 -10.47 7.01
N LEU A 324 12.50 -10.82 7.10
CA LEU A 324 11.57 -10.86 5.96
C LEU A 324 11.35 -9.47 5.35
N ARG A 325 11.12 -8.45 6.20
CA ARG A 325 10.97 -7.05 5.75
C ARG A 325 12.24 -6.49 5.12
N ASP A 326 13.40 -6.79 5.70
CA ASP A 326 14.69 -6.38 5.14
C ASP A 326 14.92 -7.01 3.75
N MET A 327 14.45 -8.25 3.52
CA MET A 327 14.53 -8.89 2.21
C MET A 327 13.52 -8.31 1.22
N LEU A 328 12.32 -7.92 1.67
CA LEU A 328 11.34 -7.24 0.83
C LEU A 328 11.88 -5.88 0.37
N GLY A 329 12.47 -5.10 1.29
CA GLY A 329 13.16 -3.85 0.95
C GLY A 329 14.33 -4.06 -0.03
N GLN A 330 15.15 -5.09 0.18
CA GLN A 330 16.22 -5.46 -0.76
C GLN A 330 15.71 -5.81 -2.16
N ALA A 331 14.49 -6.34 -2.28
CA ALA A 331 13.89 -6.65 -3.57
C ALA A 331 13.48 -5.40 -4.34
N LEU A 332 12.88 -4.42 -3.65
CA LEU A 332 12.53 -3.14 -4.24
C LEU A 332 13.79 -2.30 -4.58
N GLU A 333 14.77 -2.25 -3.69
CA GLU A 333 16.07 -1.57 -3.92
C GLU A 333 16.82 -2.17 -5.10
N MET A 334 16.70 -3.48 -5.33
CA MET A 334 17.27 -4.13 -6.50
C MET A 334 16.58 -3.65 -7.78
N THR A 335 15.25 -3.54 -7.77
CA THR A 335 14.48 -3.04 -8.92
C THR A 335 14.84 -1.59 -9.24
N GLU A 336 14.98 -0.75 -8.22
CA GLU A 336 15.46 0.63 -8.34
C GLU A 336 16.85 0.72 -9.00
N LYS A 337 17.79 -0.13 -8.60
CA LYS A 337 19.15 -0.20 -9.22
C LYS A 337 19.11 -0.57 -10.70
N LEU A 338 18.16 -1.43 -11.09
CA LEU A 338 17.95 -1.77 -12.51
C LEU A 338 17.39 -0.57 -13.30
N ALA A 339 16.69 0.36 -12.65
CA ALA A 339 16.16 1.56 -13.29
C ALA A 339 17.19 2.72 -13.38
N ASP A 340 17.96 3.01 -12.32
CA ASP A 340 18.81 4.22 -12.20
C ASP A 340 20.16 4.14 -12.96
N GLY A 341 20.64 2.95 -13.34
CA GLY A 341 21.93 2.86 -14.07
C GLY A 341 22.63 1.51 -14.10
N GLY A 342 22.02 0.44 -13.58
CA GLY A 342 22.62 -0.89 -13.57
C GLY A 342 22.63 -1.63 -14.92
N VAL A 343 22.00 -1.05 -15.96
CA VAL A 343 21.78 -1.67 -17.27
C VAL A 343 21.69 -0.61 -18.37
N ASN A 344 21.99 -1.00 -19.61
CA ASN A 344 21.87 -0.20 -20.82
C ASN A 344 20.39 0.12 -21.17
N ASP A 345 20.17 1.12 -22.03
CA ASP A 345 18.83 1.61 -22.36
C ASP A 345 17.94 0.55 -23.03
N GLN A 346 18.51 -0.35 -23.85
CA GLN A 346 17.77 -1.42 -24.51
C GLN A 346 17.25 -2.46 -23.50
N THR A 347 18.07 -2.83 -22.52
CA THR A 347 17.71 -3.71 -21.41
C THR A 347 16.63 -3.06 -20.54
N LYS A 348 16.76 -1.76 -20.24
CA LYS A 348 15.74 -1.00 -19.49
C LYS A 348 14.39 -0.98 -20.22
N ASP A 349 14.37 -0.72 -21.53
CA ASP A 349 13.14 -0.75 -22.34
C ASP A 349 12.49 -2.14 -22.36
N SER A 350 13.31 -3.19 -22.36
CA SER A 350 12.84 -4.58 -22.31
C SER A 350 12.19 -4.91 -20.97
N ILE A 351 12.82 -4.53 -19.85
CA ILE A 351 12.27 -4.69 -18.49
C ILE A 351 10.99 -3.87 -18.34
N ARG A 352 10.98 -2.62 -18.81
CA ARG A 352 9.83 -1.73 -18.81
C ARG A 352 8.65 -2.35 -19.54
N THR A 353 8.88 -2.84 -20.76
CA THR A 353 7.85 -3.50 -21.58
C THR A 353 7.27 -4.72 -20.86
N LEU A 354 8.11 -5.51 -20.21
CA LEU A 354 7.69 -6.68 -19.43
C LEU A 354 6.85 -6.32 -18.21
N LEU A 355 7.25 -5.31 -17.43
CA LEU A 355 6.53 -4.92 -16.22
C LEU A 355 5.18 -4.25 -16.52
N TRP A 356 5.02 -3.62 -17.69
CA TRP A 356 3.76 -3.00 -18.10
C TRP A 356 2.72 -3.97 -18.69
N TYR A 357 3.01 -5.27 -18.78
CA TYR A 357 2.01 -6.28 -19.18
C TYR A 357 0.79 -6.31 -18.22
N PRO A 358 -0.37 -6.80 -18.69
CA PRO A 358 -1.55 -6.97 -17.85
C PRO A 358 -1.27 -7.76 -16.57
N THR A 359 -1.80 -7.28 -15.45
CA THR A 359 -1.62 -7.93 -14.14
C THR A 359 -2.11 -9.37 -14.15
N THR A 360 -3.16 -9.69 -14.91
CA THR A 360 -3.63 -11.08 -15.06
C THR A 360 -2.61 -12.00 -15.73
N ASP A 361 -1.82 -11.47 -16.67
CA ASP A 361 -0.78 -12.23 -17.34
C ASP A 361 0.44 -12.39 -16.43
N MET A 362 0.76 -11.35 -15.64
CA MET A 362 1.80 -11.44 -14.61
C MET A 362 1.45 -12.46 -13.52
N VAL A 363 0.19 -12.46 -13.05
CA VAL A 363 -0.32 -13.47 -12.11
C VAL A 363 -0.20 -14.87 -12.69
N ARG A 364 -0.51 -15.06 -13.99
CA ARG A 364 -0.33 -16.36 -14.66
C ARG A 364 1.14 -16.78 -14.71
N ALA A 365 2.02 -15.90 -15.19
CA ALA A 365 3.44 -16.19 -15.40
C ALA A 365 4.17 -16.48 -14.07
N VAL A 366 3.85 -15.73 -13.02
CA VAL A 366 4.42 -15.91 -11.67
C VAL A 366 3.75 -17.09 -10.96
N GLY A 367 2.44 -17.29 -11.11
CA GLY A 367 1.72 -18.41 -10.52
C GLY A 367 2.22 -19.77 -10.99
N GLN A 368 2.59 -19.90 -12.28
CA GLN A 368 3.20 -21.12 -12.82
C GLN A 368 4.58 -21.45 -12.22
N ARG A 369 5.22 -20.50 -11.53
CA ARG A 369 6.52 -20.66 -10.85
C ARG A 369 6.36 -21.00 -9.36
N GLN A 370 5.13 -21.06 -8.87
CA GLN A 370 4.82 -21.42 -7.49
C GLN A 370 4.41 -22.90 -7.39
N PRO A 371 4.48 -23.52 -6.21
CA PRO A 371 4.09 -24.91 -6.03
C PRO A 371 2.61 -25.11 -6.40
N SER A 372 2.32 -26.12 -7.22
CA SER A 372 0.96 -26.42 -7.70
C SER A 372 -0.03 -26.80 -6.59
N GLU A 373 0.49 -27.16 -5.41
CA GLU A 373 -0.30 -27.48 -4.21
C GLU A 373 -0.95 -26.23 -3.59
N ILE A 374 -0.45 -25.04 -3.90
CA ILE A 374 -0.89 -23.76 -3.32
C ILE A 374 -1.76 -23.03 -4.33
N THR A 375 -3.07 -23.28 -4.29
CA THR A 375 -4.06 -22.54 -5.10
C THR A 375 -4.92 -21.68 -4.18
N ASN A 376 -4.30 -20.66 -3.59
CA ASN A 376 -4.95 -19.74 -2.67
C ASN A 376 -5.15 -18.37 -3.35
N VAL A 377 -6.36 -17.82 -3.25
CA VAL A 377 -6.71 -16.46 -3.69
C VAL A 377 -5.78 -15.41 -3.06
N ASP A 378 -5.30 -15.66 -1.84
CA ASP A 378 -4.37 -14.77 -1.13
C ASP A 378 -2.99 -14.71 -1.79
N VAL A 379 -2.56 -15.81 -2.43
CA VAL A 379 -1.29 -15.88 -3.15
C VAL A 379 -1.39 -15.11 -4.47
N GLU A 380 -2.50 -15.28 -5.21
CA GLU A 380 -2.77 -14.47 -6.40
C GLU A 380 -2.80 -12.97 -6.06
N ASN A 381 -3.48 -12.59 -4.98
CA ASN A 381 -3.51 -11.20 -4.50
C ASN A 381 -2.10 -10.70 -4.14
N SER A 382 -1.29 -11.53 -3.49
CA SER A 382 0.10 -11.18 -3.15
C SER A 382 0.97 -11.00 -4.40
N ILE A 383 0.72 -11.76 -5.48
CA ILE A 383 1.38 -11.56 -6.78
C ILE A 383 0.96 -10.23 -7.40
N GLN A 384 -0.32 -9.87 -7.37
CA GLN A 384 -0.81 -8.58 -7.88
C GLN A 384 -0.12 -7.40 -7.17
N TRP A 385 -0.04 -7.47 -5.84
CA TRP A 385 0.66 -6.46 -5.04
C TRP A 385 2.17 -6.44 -5.29
N GLY A 386 2.82 -7.61 -5.35
CA GLY A 386 4.24 -7.71 -5.66
C GLY A 386 4.58 -7.11 -7.04
N HIS A 387 3.75 -7.40 -8.05
CA HIS A 387 3.87 -6.81 -9.38
C HIS A 387 3.72 -5.29 -9.34
N LEU A 388 2.71 -4.76 -8.63
CA LEU A 388 2.50 -3.32 -8.49
C LEU A 388 3.70 -2.63 -7.83
N LEU A 389 4.26 -3.18 -6.75
CA LEU A 389 5.41 -2.58 -6.06
C LEU A 389 6.66 -2.58 -6.95
N VAL A 390 6.98 -3.70 -7.59
CA VAL A 390 8.12 -3.80 -8.52
C VAL A 390 7.95 -2.84 -9.71
N LEU A 391 6.75 -2.78 -10.29
CA LEU A 391 6.46 -1.84 -11.37
C LEU A 391 6.67 -0.38 -10.94
N THR A 392 6.20 -0.02 -9.74
CA THR A 392 6.30 1.35 -9.21
C THR A 392 7.75 1.73 -8.90
N ALA A 393 8.49 0.83 -8.24
CA ALA A 393 9.92 1.00 -7.93
C ALA A 393 10.76 1.17 -9.22
N PHE A 394 10.46 0.38 -10.25
CA PHE A 394 11.16 0.50 -11.54
C PHE A 394 10.82 1.82 -12.24
N ALA A 395 9.55 2.21 -12.24
CA ALA A 395 9.11 3.42 -12.94
C ALA A 395 9.68 4.70 -12.29
N GLY A 396 9.86 4.72 -10.96
CA GLY A 396 10.31 5.90 -10.18
C GLY A 396 11.64 6.50 -10.63
N LEU A 397 12.60 5.65 -10.98
CA LEU A 397 13.98 6.06 -11.27
C LEU A 397 14.36 5.95 -12.75
N SER A 398 13.48 5.44 -13.60
CA SER A 398 13.76 5.24 -15.04
C SER A 398 13.85 6.56 -15.82
N GLY A 399 13.52 7.72 -15.22
CA GLY A 399 13.31 8.98 -15.93
C GLY A 399 14.48 9.98 -15.95
N ASP A 400 15.50 9.85 -15.10
CA ASP A 400 16.39 10.98 -14.80
C ASP A 400 17.65 11.09 -15.67
N LYS A 401 18.05 10.03 -16.40
CA LYS A 401 19.31 10.04 -17.18
C LYS A 401 19.25 9.18 -18.45
N LEU A 402 18.46 9.60 -19.43
CA LEU A 402 18.69 9.16 -20.82
C LEU A 402 19.85 9.98 -21.40
N SER A 403 21.04 9.41 -21.39
CA SER A 403 22.22 10.04 -21.97
C SER A 403 22.13 10.12 -23.51
N SER A 404 22.34 11.34 -24.03
CA SER A 404 22.83 11.66 -25.39
C SER A 404 21.87 11.69 -26.60
N THR A 405 20.58 11.41 -26.46
CA THR A 405 19.60 11.67 -27.55
C THR A 405 18.41 12.50 -27.07
N GLU A 406 18.55 13.83 -27.19
CA GLU A 406 17.60 14.95 -27.40
C GLU A 406 16.09 14.88 -27.03
N VAL A 407 15.56 13.92 -26.29
CA VAL A 407 14.19 13.97 -25.76
C VAL A 407 14.22 13.71 -24.26
N SER A 408 14.17 14.80 -23.47
CA SER A 408 13.94 14.72 -22.03
C SER A 408 12.66 13.91 -21.77
N TYR A 409 12.72 12.97 -20.83
CA TYR A 409 11.53 12.25 -20.38
C TYR A 409 10.55 13.26 -19.78
N ASP A 410 9.50 13.57 -20.55
CA ASP A 410 8.57 14.68 -20.31
C ASP A 410 7.63 14.36 -19.14
N ASP A 411 7.35 15.36 -18.28
CA ASP A 411 6.40 15.25 -17.17
C ASP A 411 5.00 14.81 -17.64
N SER A 412 4.66 15.08 -18.91
CA SER A 412 3.42 14.57 -19.52
C SER A 412 3.35 13.04 -19.60
N ILE A 413 4.50 12.38 -19.81
CA ILE A 413 4.61 10.91 -19.84
C ILE A 413 4.53 10.37 -18.42
N ARG A 414 5.24 11.00 -17.46
CA ARG A 414 5.14 10.68 -16.03
C ARG A 414 3.69 10.76 -15.54
N ALA A 415 2.95 11.79 -15.92
CA ALA A 415 1.54 11.97 -15.56
C ALA A 415 0.63 10.82 -16.05
N VAL A 416 0.90 10.29 -17.25
CA VAL A 416 0.19 9.12 -17.79
C VAL A 416 0.51 7.87 -16.98
N GLU A 417 1.78 7.65 -16.65
CA GLU A 417 2.21 6.49 -15.84
C GLU A 417 1.63 6.52 -14.44
N VAL A 418 1.66 7.67 -13.76
CA VAL A 418 0.98 7.88 -12.47
C VAL A 418 -0.49 7.45 -12.58
N SER A 419 -1.19 7.92 -13.62
CA SER A 419 -2.60 7.55 -13.82
C SER A 419 -2.81 6.04 -14.01
N GLN A 420 -1.88 5.35 -14.67
CA GLN A 420 -1.92 3.90 -14.85
C GLN A 420 -1.60 3.15 -13.54
N LEU A 421 -0.62 3.61 -12.76
CA LEU A 421 -0.26 3.05 -11.45
C LEU A 421 -1.42 3.16 -10.46
N PHE A 422 -2.11 4.30 -10.40
CA PHE A 422 -3.32 4.48 -9.60
C PHE A 422 -4.45 3.52 -10.03
N ALA A 423 -4.60 3.27 -11.34
CA ALA A 423 -5.58 2.31 -11.85
C ALA A 423 -5.23 0.86 -11.45
N ARG A 424 -3.94 0.49 -11.47
CA ARG A 424 -3.45 -0.82 -11.03
C ARG A 424 -3.58 -1.02 -9.52
N TYR A 425 -3.26 0.01 -8.73
CA TYR A 425 -3.53 0.04 -7.30
C TYR A 425 -4.99 -0.24 -7.00
N ARG A 426 -5.91 0.43 -7.70
CA ARG A 426 -7.35 0.19 -7.55
C ARG A 426 -7.73 -1.26 -7.87
N GLU A 427 -7.18 -1.84 -8.95
CA GLU A 427 -7.41 -3.25 -9.29
C GLU A 427 -6.97 -4.19 -8.15
N CYS A 428 -5.78 -3.96 -7.56
CA CYS A 428 -5.25 -4.75 -6.45
C CYS A 428 -6.10 -4.57 -5.18
N ALA A 429 -6.36 -3.33 -4.78
CA ALA A 429 -7.08 -3.00 -3.55
C ALA A 429 -8.56 -3.43 -3.57
N LEU A 430 -9.18 -3.53 -4.75
CA LEU A 430 -10.54 -4.07 -4.88
C LEU A 430 -10.59 -5.61 -4.91
N SER A 431 -9.48 -6.27 -5.26
CA SER A 431 -9.37 -7.74 -5.32
C SER A 431 -8.96 -8.36 -3.97
N ASP A 432 -8.28 -7.59 -3.11
CA ASP A 432 -7.86 -8.00 -1.76
C ASP A 432 -9.03 -7.92 -0.76
N THR A 433 -9.87 -8.96 -0.73
CA THR A 433 -11.11 -9.03 0.08
C THR A 433 -10.88 -9.36 1.55
N ILE A 434 -9.78 -10.04 1.87
CA ILE A 434 -9.51 -10.66 3.18
C ILE A 434 -8.49 -9.85 3.99
N SER A 435 -7.51 -9.21 3.34
CA SER A 435 -6.45 -8.48 4.01
C SER A 435 -6.41 -7.02 3.54
N ARG A 436 -6.86 -6.08 4.38
CA ARG A 436 -6.49 -4.67 4.16
C ARG A 436 -4.98 -4.58 4.42
N SER A 437 -4.16 -4.90 3.42
CA SER A 437 -2.71 -4.95 3.52
C SER A 437 -2.15 -3.53 3.66
N VAL A 438 -2.26 -2.99 4.88
CA VAL A 438 -1.78 -1.66 5.28
C VAL A 438 -0.34 -1.48 4.85
N GLU A 439 0.48 -2.52 5.02
CA GLU A 439 1.89 -2.50 4.64
C GLU A 439 2.14 -2.42 3.13
N ALA A 440 1.41 -3.18 2.30
CA ALA A 440 1.57 -3.09 0.85
C ALA A 440 1.10 -1.74 0.31
N THR A 441 0.04 -1.19 0.89
CA THR A 441 -0.46 0.15 0.57
C THR A 441 0.53 1.23 0.99
N GLN A 442 1.15 1.08 2.16
CA GLN A 442 2.18 2.00 2.65
C GLN A 442 3.42 1.97 1.76
N LEU A 443 3.99 0.80 1.49
CA LEU A 443 5.13 0.65 0.58
C LEU A 443 4.83 1.22 -0.81
N PHE A 444 3.63 0.98 -1.34
CA PHE A 444 3.22 1.58 -2.61
C PHE A 444 3.15 3.11 -2.52
N THR A 445 2.64 3.66 -1.42
CA THR A 445 2.56 5.11 -1.21
C THR A 445 3.97 5.72 -1.14
N ASP A 446 4.90 5.08 -0.42
CA ASP A 446 6.30 5.52 -0.30
C ASP A 446 6.98 5.55 -1.68
N LEU A 447 6.85 4.48 -2.47
CA LEU A 447 7.38 4.40 -3.83
C LEU A 447 6.72 5.43 -4.77
N MET A 448 5.42 5.69 -4.61
CA MET A 448 4.73 6.73 -5.37
C MET A 448 5.24 8.12 -5.01
N LEU A 449 5.53 8.42 -3.73
CA LEU A 449 6.10 9.71 -3.34
C LEU A 449 7.48 9.92 -3.94
N GLU A 450 8.31 8.87 -3.97
CA GLU A 450 9.60 8.90 -4.66
C GLU A 450 9.42 9.14 -6.16
N PHE A 451 8.50 8.41 -6.82
CA PHE A 451 8.17 8.64 -8.24
C PHE A 451 7.76 10.09 -8.51
N LEU A 452 6.91 10.66 -7.65
CA LEU A 452 6.40 12.04 -7.81
C LEU A 452 7.48 13.09 -7.58
N SER A 453 8.54 12.78 -6.82
CA SER A 453 9.67 13.67 -6.60
C SER A 453 10.49 13.94 -7.88
N GLY A 454 10.39 13.05 -8.87
CA GLY A 454 11.04 13.18 -10.18
C GLY A 454 10.34 14.12 -11.17
N PHE A 455 9.24 14.78 -10.80
CA PHE A 455 8.61 15.80 -11.65
C PHE A 455 9.41 17.11 -11.61
N GLU A 456 9.81 17.64 -12.77
CA GLU A 456 10.49 18.93 -12.86
C GLU A 456 9.48 20.09 -12.78
N ASN A 457 8.31 19.92 -13.39
CA ASN A 457 7.23 20.88 -13.41
C ASN A 457 6.18 20.58 -12.33
N ILE A 458 6.29 21.31 -11.22
CA ILE A 458 5.33 21.30 -10.12
C ILE A 458 3.88 21.50 -10.58
N ALA A 459 3.62 22.33 -11.60
CA ALA A 459 2.26 22.56 -12.06
C ALA A 459 1.65 21.31 -12.74
N GLU A 460 2.46 20.52 -13.46
CA GLU A 460 2.00 19.27 -14.07
C GLU A 460 1.76 18.19 -13.00
N LEU A 461 2.61 18.15 -11.97
CA LEU A 461 2.40 17.30 -10.79
C LEU A 461 1.07 17.66 -10.08
N GLN A 462 0.86 18.94 -9.76
CA GLN A 462 -0.37 19.43 -9.13
C GLN A 462 -1.60 19.09 -9.98
N LEU A 463 -1.54 19.29 -11.31
CA LEU A 463 -2.63 18.96 -12.22
C LEU A 463 -2.92 17.46 -12.25
N THR A 464 -1.87 16.62 -12.24
CA THR A 464 -1.99 15.16 -12.21
C THR A 464 -2.68 14.71 -10.93
N LEU A 465 -2.24 15.21 -9.77
CA LEU A 465 -2.85 14.88 -8.48
C LEU A 465 -4.30 15.39 -8.39
N LEU A 466 -4.61 16.58 -8.91
CA LEU A 466 -5.98 17.09 -8.99
C LEU A 466 -6.87 16.17 -9.84
N LYS A 467 -6.39 15.68 -10.98
CA LYS A 467 -7.13 14.71 -11.81
C LYS A 467 -7.43 13.42 -11.03
N GLN A 468 -6.46 12.91 -10.25
CA GLN A 468 -6.65 11.71 -9.42
C GLN A 468 -7.59 11.95 -8.22
N THR A 469 -7.54 13.15 -7.62
CA THR A 469 -8.43 13.57 -6.53
C THR A 469 -9.89 13.60 -6.97
N LEU A 470 -10.13 14.01 -8.22
CA LEU A 470 -11.46 14.11 -8.81
C LEU A 470 -11.92 12.79 -9.45
N TYR A 471 -11.15 11.72 -9.30
CA TYR A 471 -11.51 10.42 -9.86
C TYR A 471 -12.77 9.85 -9.17
N PRO A 472 -13.72 9.27 -9.92
CA PRO A 472 -15.01 8.83 -9.36
C PRO A 472 -14.90 7.64 -8.39
N ASP A 473 -13.84 6.85 -8.47
CA ASP A 473 -13.59 5.72 -7.58
C ASP A 473 -12.97 6.16 -6.25
N TRP A 474 -13.55 5.69 -5.15
CA TRP A 474 -13.17 6.10 -3.79
C TRP A 474 -11.81 5.54 -3.35
N THR A 475 -11.42 4.34 -3.81
CA THR A 475 -10.16 3.70 -3.44
C THR A 475 -8.99 4.51 -3.99
N GLN A 476 -9.09 4.89 -5.26
CA GLN A 476 -8.12 5.73 -5.95
C GLN A 476 -8.05 7.14 -5.34
N ARG A 477 -9.21 7.73 -5.03
CA ARG A 477 -9.31 9.04 -4.40
C ARG A 477 -8.69 9.07 -3.01
N THR A 478 -8.95 8.07 -2.17
CA THR A 478 -8.45 8.01 -0.79
C THR A 478 -6.94 7.93 -0.78
N LEU A 479 -6.34 7.07 -1.62
CA LEU A 479 -4.88 7.04 -1.80
C LEU A 479 -4.33 8.40 -2.25
N CYS A 480 -5.00 9.08 -3.18
CA CYS A 480 -4.55 10.41 -3.61
C CYS A 480 -4.62 11.44 -2.48
N TRP A 481 -5.61 11.36 -1.59
CA TRP A 481 -5.70 12.23 -0.41
C TRP A 481 -4.59 11.96 0.59
N GLU A 482 -4.20 10.69 0.78
CA GLU A 482 -3.02 10.32 1.57
C GLU A 482 -1.75 10.92 0.97
N ILE A 483 -1.57 10.82 -0.36
CA ILE A 483 -0.42 11.44 -1.05
C ILE A 483 -0.42 12.97 -0.89
N TRP A 484 -1.58 13.63 -0.99
CA TRP A 484 -1.68 15.07 -0.69
C TRP A 484 -1.30 15.40 0.74
N ARG A 485 -1.71 14.58 1.72
CA ARG A 485 -1.31 14.75 3.13
C ARG A 485 0.21 14.68 3.24
N GLU A 486 0.84 13.64 2.70
CA GLU A 486 2.29 13.46 2.77
C GLU A 486 3.04 14.64 2.13
N LEU A 487 2.62 15.05 0.92
CA LEU A 487 3.23 16.17 0.21
C LEU A 487 3.08 17.50 0.94
N LEU A 488 1.88 17.86 1.39
CA LEU A 488 1.63 19.16 2.03
C LEU A 488 2.14 19.23 3.47
N CYS A 489 2.15 18.12 4.20
CA CYS A 489 2.45 18.12 5.64
C CYS A 489 3.91 17.76 5.94
N PHE A 490 4.56 16.96 5.09
CA PHE A 490 5.86 16.36 5.44
C PHE A 490 6.93 16.48 4.34
N SER A 491 6.56 16.43 3.05
CA SER A 491 7.56 16.32 1.97
C SER A 491 7.93 17.63 1.30
N TRP A 492 6.97 18.50 0.97
CA TRP A 492 7.28 19.78 0.32
C TRP A 492 7.84 20.79 1.31
N ASP A 493 8.71 21.66 0.81
CA ASP A 493 9.16 22.81 1.58
C ASP A 493 7.99 23.77 1.83
N GLU A 494 8.06 24.47 2.96
CA GLU A 494 6.99 25.34 3.45
C GLU A 494 6.51 26.36 2.39
N PRO A 495 7.37 27.04 1.60
CA PRO A 495 6.92 27.97 0.57
C PRO A 495 6.10 27.32 -0.54
N LEU A 496 6.49 26.12 -1.00
CA LEU A 496 5.77 25.39 -2.05
C LEU A 496 4.45 24.84 -1.51
N ALA A 497 4.46 24.31 -0.29
CA ALA A 497 3.27 23.77 0.36
C ALA A 497 2.22 24.88 0.60
N VAL A 498 2.64 26.06 1.06
CA VAL A 498 1.78 27.25 1.20
C VAL A 498 1.21 27.70 -0.15
N GLN A 499 2.06 27.81 -1.19
CA GLN A 499 1.61 28.18 -2.53
C GLN A 499 0.60 27.18 -3.09
N THR A 500 0.83 25.89 -2.88
CA THR A 500 -0.07 24.84 -3.37
C THR A 500 -1.39 24.81 -2.60
N LEU A 501 -1.37 24.99 -1.28
CA LEU A 501 -2.59 25.12 -0.48
C LEU A 501 -3.40 26.35 -0.91
N GLN A 502 -2.73 27.49 -1.13
CA GLN A 502 -3.39 28.70 -1.63
C GLN A 502 -3.98 28.47 -3.04
N LEU A 503 -3.27 27.79 -3.93
CA LEU A 503 -3.79 27.39 -5.25
C LEU A 503 -5.07 26.56 -5.12
N LEU A 504 -5.09 25.54 -4.25
CA LEU A 504 -6.27 24.69 -4.02
C LEU A 504 -7.46 25.53 -3.55
N ILE A 505 -7.22 26.47 -2.63
CA ILE A 505 -8.24 27.41 -2.15
C ILE A 505 -8.72 28.33 -3.29
N ASP A 506 -7.81 28.89 -4.07
CA ASP A 506 -8.13 29.83 -5.15
C ASP A 506 -8.94 29.17 -6.28
N VAL A 507 -8.63 27.91 -6.62
CA VAL A 507 -9.40 27.12 -7.59
C VAL A 507 -10.87 27.03 -7.17
N THR A 508 -11.16 26.91 -5.88
CA THR A 508 -12.56 26.86 -5.40
C THR A 508 -13.30 28.19 -5.51
N GLN A 509 -12.60 29.29 -5.78
CA GLN A 509 -13.13 30.64 -5.86
C GLN A 509 -13.33 31.15 -7.29
N TRP A 510 -12.95 30.37 -8.32
CA TRP A 510 -13.03 30.75 -9.73
C TRP A 510 -14.45 31.00 -10.24
N ASP A 511 -14.62 32.08 -11.00
CA ASP A 511 -15.91 32.55 -11.51
C ASP A 511 -16.26 31.90 -12.86
N ASP A 512 -17.53 31.53 -13.05
CA ASP A 512 -18.03 30.92 -14.30
C ASP A 512 -17.98 31.88 -15.52
N SER A 513 -17.53 33.13 -15.35
CA SER A 513 -17.34 34.10 -16.45
C SER A 513 -16.04 33.91 -17.23
N ASP A 514 -15.10 33.14 -16.69
CA ASP A 514 -13.89 32.74 -17.39
C ASP A 514 -14.20 31.55 -18.31
N GLU A 515 -13.48 31.37 -19.41
CA GLU A 515 -13.77 30.34 -20.45
C GLU A 515 -13.77 28.88 -19.91
N PHE A 516 -13.44 28.68 -18.63
CA PHE A 516 -13.27 27.39 -17.97
C PHE A 516 -14.14 27.30 -16.69
N ALA A 517 -15.42 26.93 -16.85
CA ALA A 517 -16.27 26.62 -15.70
C ALA A 517 -15.87 25.26 -15.09
N LEU A 518 -15.55 25.23 -13.79
CA LEU A 518 -15.30 23.97 -13.07
C LEU A 518 -16.52 23.05 -13.12
N ALA A 519 -16.28 21.76 -13.30
CA ALA A 519 -17.33 20.75 -13.23
C ALA A 519 -18.01 20.77 -11.85
N ASN A 520 -19.32 20.56 -11.83
CA ASN A 520 -20.10 20.56 -10.59
C ASN A 520 -19.55 19.53 -9.59
N GLY A 521 -19.20 19.97 -8.38
CA GLY A 521 -18.72 19.11 -7.29
C GLY A 521 -17.21 19.16 -7.04
N VAL A 522 -16.42 19.68 -7.97
CA VAL A 522 -14.95 19.81 -7.82
C VAL A 522 -14.59 20.66 -6.60
N GLU A 523 -15.26 21.80 -6.43
CA GLU A 523 -15.07 22.72 -5.29
C GLU A 523 -15.27 22.00 -3.93
N ASP A 524 -16.27 21.12 -3.83
CA ASP A 524 -16.59 20.41 -2.59
C ASP A 524 -15.54 19.32 -2.27
N GLU A 525 -15.05 18.60 -3.29
CA GLU A 525 -14.01 17.59 -3.13
C GLU A 525 -12.67 18.21 -2.71
N ILE A 526 -12.30 19.37 -3.28
CA ILE A 526 -11.07 20.08 -2.89
C ILE A 526 -11.17 20.57 -1.43
N LEU A 527 -12.30 21.17 -1.04
CA LEU A 527 -12.47 21.63 0.34
C LEU A 527 -12.57 20.47 1.34
N GLN A 528 -13.10 19.32 0.91
CA GLN A 528 -13.09 18.09 1.71
C GLN A 528 -11.67 17.54 1.89
N LEU A 529 -10.83 17.59 0.85
CA LEU A 529 -9.40 17.27 0.94
C LEU A 529 -8.68 18.20 1.92
N ILE A 530 -8.91 19.51 1.83
CA ILE A 530 -8.29 20.49 2.76
C ILE A 530 -8.68 20.17 4.21
N ALA A 531 -9.96 19.91 4.47
CA ALA A 531 -10.41 19.52 5.80
C ALA A 531 -9.85 18.17 6.28
N PHE A 532 -9.66 17.22 5.36
CA PHE A 532 -9.04 15.92 5.65
C PHE A 532 -7.57 16.08 6.11
N VAL A 533 -6.79 16.93 5.44
CA VAL A 533 -5.37 17.13 5.80
C VAL A 533 -5.17 18.10 6.96
N TYR A 534 -6.17 18.93 7.29
CA TYR A 534 -6.03 20.07 8.20
C TYR A 534 -5.37 19.74 9.54
N ALA A 535 -5.77 18.64 10.19
CA ALA A 535 -5.23 18.24 11.50
C ALA A 535 -3.70 18.08 11.47
N ASN A 536 -3.16 17.56 10.37
CA ASN A 536 -1.75 17.26 10.19
C ASN A 536 -0.94 18.42 9.57
N LEU A 537 -1.61 19.49 9.12
CA LEU A 537 -0.91 20.63 8.51
C LEU A 537 0.06 21.29 9.50
N PRO A 538 1.26 21.69 9.05
CA PRO A 538 2.14 22.58 9.80
C PRO A 538 1.43 23.89 10.16
N LEU A 539 1.85 24.53 11.26
CA LEU A 539 1.19 25.73 11.79
C LEU A 539 1.05 26.84 10.75
N SER A 540 2.08 27.09 9.94
CA SER A 540 2.05 28.11 8.89
C SER A 540 1.02 27.83 7.78
N LEU A 541 0.77 26.56 7.45
CA LEU A 541 -0.29 26.19 6.52
C LEU A 541 -1.68 26.28 7.18
N LYS A 542 -1.79 25.98 8.48
CA LYS A 542 -3.01 26.24 9.24
C LYS A 542 -3.32 27.74 9.28
N ASP A 543 -2.31 28.60 9.40
CA ASP A 543 -2.46 30.06 9.35
C ASP A 543 -3.06 30.53 8.02
N VAL A 544 -2.68 29.93 6.88
CA VAL A 544 -3.32 30.23 5.57
C VAL A 544 -4.82 29.95 5.61
N CYS A 545 -5.23 28.80 6.16
CA CYS A 545 -6.65 28.46 6.33
C CYS A 545 -7.36 29.42 7.30
N MET A 546 -6.71 29.75 8.42
CA MET A 546 -7.22 30.67 9.43
C MET A 546 -7.37 32.08 8.88
N ASP A 547 -6.47 32.56 8.03
CA ASP A 547 -6.56 33.86 7.38
C ASP A 547 -7.78 33.95 6.46
N GLN A 548 -8.06 32.89 5.70
CA GLN A 548 -9.25 32.82 4.84
C GLN A 548 -10.55 32.85 5.66
N VAL A 549 -10.59 32.10 6.76
CA VAL A 549 -11.73 32.07 7.70
C VAL A 549 -11.89 33.42 8.41
N THR A 550 -10.80 34.02 8.86
CA THR A 550 -10.81 35.29 9.58
C THR A 550 -11.28 36.43 8.67
N ALA A 551 -10.82 36.45 7.42
CA ALA A 551 -11.24 37.45 6.43
C ALA A 551 -12.75 37.40 6.16
N ILE A 552 -13.34 36.20 6.05
CA ILE A 552 -14.79 36.07 5.81
C ILE A 552 -15.62 36.46 7.04
N ILE A 553 -15.15 36.14 8.25
CA ILE A 553 -15.81 36.55 9.50
C ILE A 553 -15.77 38.07 9.64
N ASP A 554 -14.61 38.70 9.45
CA ASP A 554 -14.46 40.15 9.56
C ASP A 554 -15.35 40.88 8.53
N MET A 555 -15.41 40.39 7.29
CA MET A 555 -16.23 41.01 6.25
C MET A 555 -17.74 40.86 6.52
N ILE A 556 -18.23 39.66 6.84
CA ILE A 556 -19.66 39.46 7.13
C ILE A 556 -20.09 40.20 8.40
N SER A 557 -19.24 40.24 9.42
CA SER A 557 -19.56 40.90 10.70
C SER A 557 -19.54 42.43 10.58
N SER A 558 -18.65 42.99 9.75
CA SER A 558 -18.57 44.44 9.54
C SER A 558 -19.63 44.99 8.57
N GLU A 559 -19.94 44.27 7.50
CA GLU A 559 -20.98 44.66 6.52
C GLU A 559 -22.40 44.27 6.97
N GLY A 560 -22.51 43.29 7.88
CA GLY A 560 -23.79 42.81 8.42
C GLY A 560 -24.69 42.16 7.35
N PRO A 561 -26.02 42.22 7.51
CA PRO A 561 -26.97 41.62 6.54
C PRO A 561 -26.88 42.19 5.12
N GLY A 562 -26.24 43.34 4.93
CA GLY A 562 -26.06 43.99 3.63
C GLY A 562 -24.84 43.53 2.83
N HIS A 563 -24.07 42.56 3.34
CA HIS A 563 -22.81 42.14 2.72
C HIS A 563 -22.96 41.67 1.28
N GLN A 564 -21.90 41.87 0.48
CA GLN A 564 -21.91 41.43 -0.92
C GLN A 564 -21.65 39.91 -1.02
N PHE A 565 -22.70 39.13 -1.28
CA PHE A 565 -22.57 37.68 -1.46
C PHE A 565 -22.15 37.31 -2.89
N ASN A 566 -20.85 37.10 -3.09
CA ASN A 566 -20.23 36.63 -4.34
C ASN A 566 -19.68 35.19 -4.19
N GLN A 567 -19.04 34.66 -5.23
CA GLN A 567 -18.59 33.26 -5.23
C GLN A 567 -17.40 33.02 -4.29
N ARG A 568 -16.52 34.01 -4.14
CA ARG A 568 -15.44 33.98 -3.15
C ARG A 568 -15.98 33.89 -1.74
N VAL A 569 -16.96 34.74 -1.40
CA VAL A 569 -17.67 34.70 -0.10
C VAL A 569 -18.31 33.33 0.12
N ALA A 570 -19.01 32.81 -0.89
CA ALA A 570 -19.65 31.49 -0.80
C ALA A 570 -18.63 30.35 -0.58
N SER A 571 -17.49 30.37 -1.28
CA SER A 571 -16.42 29.39 -1.13
C SER A 571 -15.75 29.50 0.25
N GLN A 572 -15.44 30.70 0.74
CA GLN A 572 -14.82 30.88 2.06
C GLN A 572 -15.76 30.43 3.20
N VAL A 573 -17.06 30.69 3.10
CA VAL A 573 -18.06 30.15 4.04
C VAL A 573 -18.13 28.61 3.95
N HIS A 574 -17.97 28.04 2.75
CA HIS A 574 -17.93 26.59 2.58
C HIS A 574 -16.63 25.97 3.13
N LEU A 575 -15.49 26.66 3.00
CA LEU A 575 -14.25 26.29 3.67
C LEU A 575 -14.44 26.27 5.19
N LEU A 576 -15.04 27.32 5.76
CA LEU A 576 -15.38 27.37 7.19
C LEU A 576 -16.27 26.18 7.62
N GLU A 577 -17.29 25.83 6.83
CA GLU A 577 -18.14 24.66 7.07
C GLU A 577 -17.29 23.38 7.20
N LYS A 578 -16.35 23.15 6.27
CA LYS A 578 -15.49 21.96 6.26
C LYS A 578 -14.48 21.96 7.41
N LEU A 579 -13.88 23.10 7.71
CA LEU A 579 -12.94 23.26 8.82
C LEU A 579 -13.62 23.07 10.18
N VAL A 580 -14.83 23.59 10.37
CA VAL A 580 -15.64 23.34 11.57
C VAL A 580 -15.95 21.85 11.74
N ALA A 581 -16.24 21.13 10.65
CA ALA A 581 -16.40 19.68 10.70
C ALA A 581 -15.10 18.94 11.09
N ALA A 582 -13.93 19.49 10.73
CA ALA A 582 -12.61 19.00 11.11
C ALA A 582 -12.09 19.56 12.46
N GLN A 583 -12.96 20.17 13.28
CA GLN A 583 -12.61 20.71 14.61
C GLN A 583 -11.44 21.69 14.56
N PHE A 584 -11.42 22.59 13.57
CA PHE A 584 -10.24 23.38 13.23
C PHE A 584 -9.61 24.18 14.38
N LEU A 585 -10.40 24.69 15.33
CA LEU A 585 -9.86 25.41 16.48
C LEU A 585 -9.19 24.47 17.49
N LYS A 586 -9.76 23.29 17.73
CA LYS A 586 -9.16 22.25 18.59
C LYS A 586 -7.79 21.84 18.05
N GLU A 587 -7.71 21.64 16.74
CA GLU A 587 -6.49 21.25 16.04
C GLU A 587 -5.51 22.41 15.77
N TYR A 588 -5.91 23.65 16.05
CA TYR A 588 -5.05 24.83 15.89
C TYR A 588 -4.35 25.14 17.22
N ASP A 589 -3.03 25.08 17.22
CA ASP A 589 -2.16 25.40 18.37
C ASP A 589 -1.27 26.61 18.07
N GLY A 590 -1.88 27.63 17.46
CA GLY A 590 -1.20 28.89 17.12
C GLY A 590 -1.19 29.89 18.28
N PRO A 591 -0.18 30.77 18.37
CA PRO A 591 -0.06 31.74 19.47
C PRO A 591 -1.21 32.76 19.51
N MET A 592 -1.92 32.93 18.39
CA MET A 592 -3.04 33.86 18.25
C MET A 592 -4.40 33.22 18.55
N LYS A 593 -4.46 31.92 18.89
CA LYS A 593 -5.71 31.20 19.12
C LYS A 593 -6.57 31.87 20.20
N ASP A 594 -5.99 32.13 21.37
CA ASP A 594 -6.72 32.74 22.49
C ASP A 594 -7.17 34.17 22.16
N GLU A 595 -6.33 34.94 21.46
CA GLU A 595 -6.66 36.29 21.00
C GLU A 595 -7.81 36.27 19.97
N TRP A 596 -7.80 35.28 19.08
CA TRP A 596 -8.84 35.04 18.09
C TRP A 596 -10.17 34.71 18.78
N ILE A 597 -10.17 33.77 19.75
CA ILE A 597 -11.37 33.41 20.51
C ILE A 597 -11.88 34.63 21.28
N ALA A 598 -11.00 35.37 21.96
CA ALA A 598 -11.37 36.56 22.73
C ALA A 598 -11.99 37.68 21.86
N LYS A 599 -11.58 37.78 20.58
CA LYS A 599 -12.14 38.74 19.62
C LYS A 599 -13.48 38.27 19.05
N TYR A 600 -13.56 37.04 18.56
CA TYR A 600 -14.69 36.58 17.74
C TYR A 600 -15.82 35.95 18.55
N LEU A 601 -15.55 35.37 19.72
CA LEU A 601 -16.60 34.80 20.56
C LEU A 601 -17.64 35.85 21.00
N PRO A 602 -17.25 37.00 21.61
CA PRO A 602 -18.23 38.03 21.98
C PRO A 602 -18.94 38.64 20.77
N MET A 603 -18.19 38.87 19.68
CA MET A 603 -18.72 39.39 18.42
C MET A 603 -19.83 38.49 17.86
N CYS A 604 -19.60 37.18 17.78
CA CYS A 604 -20.59 36.24 17.27
C CYS A 604 -21.82 36.13 18.18
N PHE A 605 -21.68 36.24 19.50
CA PHE A 605 -22.84 36.32 20.41
C PHE A 605 -23.67 37.58 20.16
N GLU A 606 -23.04 38.75 20.01
CA GLU A 606 -23.72 40.01 19.71
C GLU A 606 -24.41 39.97 18.35
N CYS A 607 -23.73 39.46 17.31
CA CYS A 607 -24.28 39.31 15.97
C CYS A 607 -25.46 38.32 15.95
N CYS A 608 -25.33 37.15 16.59
CA CYS A 608 -26.44 36.20 16.74
C CYS A 608 -27.63 36.84 17.44
N GLY A 609 -27.43 37.48 18.59
CA GLY A 609 -28.50 38.14 19.35
C GLY A 609 -29.23 39.18 18.51
N THR A 610 -28.48 40.08 17.87
CA THR A 610 -29.02 41.14 17.00
C THR A 610 -29.80 40.56 15.83
N VAL A 611 -29.25 39.55 15.14
CA VAL A 611 -29.91 38.92 13.99
C VAL A 611 -31.18 38.19 14.39
N LEU A 612 -31.18 37.48 15.52
CA LEU A 612 -32.37 36.79 16.02
C LEU A 612 -33.49 37.77 16.41
N GLU A 613 -33.14 38.93 16.97
CA GLU A 613 -34.09 40.01 17.23
C GLU A 613 -34.67 40.59 15.93
N LEU A 614 -33.83 40.84 14.93
CA LEU A 614 -34.25 41.34 13.62
C LEU A 614 -35.18 40.36 12.89
N LEU A 615 -34.81 39.07 12.83
CA LEU A 615 -35.63 38.01 12.23
C LEU A 615 -36.98 37.85 12.96
N SER A 616 -36.98 38.04 14.28
CA SER A 616 -38.19 38.01 15.10
C SER A 616 -39.11 39.22 14.87
N ALA A 617 -38.53 40.39 14.57
CA ALA A 617 -39.26 41.61 14.24
C ALA A 617 -39.84 41.56 12.82
N GLU A 618 -39.06 41.09 11.84
CA GLU A 618 -39.50 40.98 10.44
C GLU A 618 -40.65 39.98 10.24
N GLY A 619 -40.69 38.90 11.04
CA GLY A 619 -41.79 37.92 11.02
C GLY A 619 -43.18 38.51 11.33
N LYS A 620 -43.26 39.76 11.79
CA LYS A 620 -44.51 40.49 12.08
C LYS A 620 -44.95 41.45 10.96
N THR A 621 -44.09 41.71 9.97
CA THR A 621 -44.33 42.70 8.90
C THR A 621 -44.34 42.03 7.53
N SER A 622 -45.45 42.11 6.79
CA SER A 622 -45.70 41.34 5.56
C SER A 622 -45.01 41.86 4.28
N THR A 623 -43.94 42.66 4.39
CA THR A 623 -43.29 43.37 3.26
C THR A 623 -41.76 43.23 3.21
N SER A 624 -41.17 42.26 3.91
CA SER A 624 -39.71 42.09 3.95
C SER A 624 -39.14 41.61 2.60
N ASN A 625 -38.00 42.19 2.19
CA ASN A 625 -37.26 41.80 1.00
C ASN A 625 -36.55 40.46 1.25
N SER A 626 -36.74 39.45 0.39
CA SER A 626 -36.18 38.10 0.57
C SER A 626 -34.65 38.09 0.67
N ASP A 627 -33.99 39.05 0.01
CA ASP A 627 -32.53 39.16 0.02
C ASP A 627 -32.01 39.65 1.39
N THR A 628 -32.79 40.47 2.09
CA THR A 628 -32.45 40.97 3.44
C THR A 628 -32.51 39.84 4.47
N ILE A 629 -33.56 39.01 4.41
CA ILE A 629 -33.68 37.80 5.27
C ILE A 629 -32.53 36.84 5.01
N LEU A 630 -32.18 36.58 3.74
CA LEU A 630 -31.05 35.72 3.40
C LEU A 630 -29.71 36.29 3.89
N GLY A 631 -29.52 37.61 3.82
CA GLY A 631 -28.37 38.29 4.41
C GLY A 631 -28.27 38.08 5.91
N MET A 632 -29.39 38.22 6.64
CA MET A 632 -29.48 37.94 8.08
C MET A 632 -29.16 36.47 8.39
N VAL A 633 -29.73 35.52 7.64
CA VAL A 633 -29.47 34.08 7.84
C VAL A 633 -28.00 33.74 7.61
N ARG A 634 -27.31 34.35 6.65
CA ARG A 634 -25.87 34.12 6.43
C ARG A 634 -25.02 34.60 7.60
N VAL A 635 -25.35 35.74 8.19
CA VAL A 635 -24.67 36.23 9.41
C VAL A 635 -24.88 35.25 10.56
N LEU A 636 -26.13 34.80 10.76
CA LEU A 636 -26.47 33.80 11.78
C LEU A 636 -25.71 32.47 11.57
N ASP A 637 -25.69 31.98 10.33
CA ASP A 637 -25.02 30.74 9.94
C ASP A 637 -23.51 30.79 10.20
N MET A 638 -22.83 31.86 9.77
CA MET A 638 -21.41 32.09 10.06
C MET A 638 -21.16 32.13 11.57
N CYS A 639 -21.95 32.90 12.32
CA CYS A 639 -21.76 33.02 13.76
C CYS A 639 -21.98 31.69 14.49
N LEU A 640 -22.99 30.90 14.10
CA LEU A 640 -23.22 29.56 14.66
C LEU A 640 -22.06 28.61 14.41
N MET A 641 -21.44 28.68 13.22
CA MET A 641 -20.25 27.88 12.89
C MET A 641 -19.03 28.26 13.74
N VAL A 642 -18.79 29.56 13.96
CA VAL A 642 -17.74 30.04 14.86
C VAL A 642 -17.99 29.58 16.29
N LEU A 643 -19.22 29.74 16.78
CA LEU A 643 -19.62 29.30 18.12
C LEU A 643 -19.44 27.78 18.30
N ARG A 644 -19.76 27.00 17.26
CA ARG A 644 -19.47 25.56 17.25
C ARG A 644 -17.98 25.28 17.33
N GLY A 645 -17.16 25.95 16.54
CA GLY A 645 -15.70 25.78 16.59
C GLY A 645 -15.13 26.05 17.99
N VAL A 646 -15.56 27.15 18.62
CA VAL A 646 -15.13 27.51 19.99
C VAL A 646 -15.63 26.49 21.01
N PHE A 647 -16.85 25.98 20.83
CA PHE A 647 -17.41 24.96 21.72
C PHE A 647 -16.65 23.63 21.61
N ASP A 648 -16.32 23.18 20.40
CA ASP A 648 -15.58 21.92 20.16
C ASP A 648 -14.13 21.99 20.70
N ASP A 649 -13.53 23.19 20.79
CA ASP A 649 -12.20 23.42 21.38
C ASP A 649 -12.17 23.29 22.91
N ASN A 650 -13.25 23.68 23.58
CA ASN A 650 -13.31 23.82 25.04
C ASN A 650 -13.94 22.61 25.77
N GLU A 651 -13.65 21.37 25.36
CA GLU A 651 -14.14 20.16 26.05
C GLU A 651 -13.87 20.20 27.58
N PRO A 652 -14.75 19.64 28.43
CA PRO A 652 -15.29 20.46 29.52
C PRO A 652 -14.42 20.66 30.77
N LYS A 653 -14.04 21.91 31.06
CA LYS A 653 -13.75 22.41 32.42
C LYS A 653 -15.09 22.80 33.09
N GLN A 654 -15.47 22.12 34.16
CA GLN A 654 -16.86 21.95 34.64
C GLN A 654 -17.68 23.22 34.98
N ASP A 655 -17.07 24.36 35.33
CA ASP A 655 -17.84 25.48 35.93
C ASP A 655 -18.20 26.60 34.92
N ASP A 656 -17.27 27.07 34.08
CA ASP A 656 -17.52 28.13 33.08
C ASP A 656 -18.41 27.63 31.92
N ILE A 657 -18.46 26.32 31.71
CA ILE A 657 -19.20 25.67 30.62
C ILE A 657 -20.67 25.54 30.93
N ALA A 658 -21.07 25.51 32.20
CA ALA A 658 -22.49 25.43 32.56
C ALA A 658 -23.27 26.68 32.12
N GLU A 659 -22.71 27.88 32.34
CA GLU A 659 -23.33 29.14 31.92
C GLU A 659 -23.34 29.27 30.39
N LEU A 660 -22.20 28.99 29.75
CA LEU A 660 -22.08 28.98 28.29
C LEU A 660 -23.07 28.00 27.64
N SER A 661 -23.22 26.80 28.22
CA SER A 661 -24.16 25.76 27.76
C SER A 661 -25.61 26.23 27.80
N VAL A 662 -26.02 26.93 28.86
CA VAL A 662 -27.39 27.47 28.98
C VAL A 662 -27.64 28.55 27.92
N ILE A 663 -26.66 29.43 27.68
CA ILE A 663 -26.74 30.49 26.66
C ILE A 663 -26.80 29.87 25.27
N LEU A 664 -25.92 28.91 24.95
CA LEU A 664 -25.87 28.23 23.65
C LEU A 664 -27.16 27.44 23.37
N VAL A 665 -27.69 26.67 24.34
CA VAL A 665 -28.98 25.98 24.15
C VAL A 665 -30.09 26.96 23.82
N ARG A 666 -30.17 28.09 24.54
CA ARG A 666 -31.19 29.11 24.28
C ARG A 666 -31.05 29.72 22.89
N MET A 667 -29.83 30.08 22.50
CA MET A 667 -29.54 30.71 21.22
C MET A 667 -29.75 29.75 20.04
N SER A 668 -29.28 28.50 20.13
CA SER A 668 -29.49 27.49 19.09
C SER A 668 -30.96 27.08 18.97
N THR A 669 -31.71 27.06 20.08
CA THR A 669 -33.17 26.85 20.06
C THR A 669 -33.87 28.00 19.33
N GLU A 670 -33.56 29.25 19.68
CA GLU A 670 -34.16 30.42 19.04
C GLU A 670 -33.77 30.53 17.56
N ALA A 671 -32.51 30.23 17.22
CA ALA A 671 -32.04 30.14 15.84
C ALA A 671 -32.85 29.10 15.04
N LEU A 672 -33.03 27.90 15.59
CA LEU A 672 -33.86 26.87 14.97
C LEU A 672 -35.31 27.34 14.79
N SER A 673 -35.88 28.03 15.78
CA SER A 673 -37.24 28.60 15.69
C SER A 673 -37.36 29.64 14.56
N GLN A 674 -36.38 30.53 14.41
CA GLN A 674 -36.39 31.53 13.34
C GLN A 674 -36.17 30.89 11.96
N LEU A 675 -35.25 29.94 11.86
CA LEU A 675 -35.01 29.18 10.63
C LEU A 675 -36.28 28.41 10.20
N ALA A 676 -36.98 27.77 11.14
CA ALA A 676 -38.24 27.06 10.88
C ALA A 676 -39.35 27.97 10.34
N LYS A 677 -39.48 29.20 10.88
CA LYS A 677 -40.46 30.21 10.44
C LYS A 677 -40.16 30.71 9.03
N HIS A 678 -38.89 31.00 8.74
CA HIS A 678 -38.47 31.64 7.49
C HIS A 678 -38.14 30.64 6.36
N PHE A 679 -38.05 29.34 6.66
CA PHE A 679 -37.74 28.27 5.70
C PHE A 679 -38.61 28.28 4.42
N LYS A 680 -39.91 28.56 4.57
CA LYS A 680 -40.86 28.63 3.45
C LYS A 680 -40.68 29.87 2.58
N ALA A 681 -40.41 31.02 3.21
CA ALA A 681 -40.31 32.31 2.53
C ALA A 681 -39.07 32.41 1.63
N THR A 682 -38.01 31.67 1.96
CA THR A 682 -36.76 31.61 1.19
C THR A 682 -36.74 30.48 0.15
N SER A 683 -37.61 29.46 0.29
CA SER A 683 -37.70 28.30 -0.63
C SER A 683 -38.68 28.51 -1.79
N THR A 684 -39.54 29.52 -1.75
CA THR A 684 -40.59 29.81 -2.76
C THR A 684 -40.13 30.69 -3.93
N SER A 685 -38.87 30.58 -4.38
CA SER A 685 -38.52 31.05 -5.72
C SER A 685 -39.02 30.05 -6.77
N GLN A 686 -40.34 30.02 -7.02
CA GLN A 686 -40.88 29.27 -8.16
C GLN A 686 -40.36 29.87 -9.48
N PRO A 687 -40.06 29.02 -10.49
CA PRO A 687 -39.74 29.42 -11.87
C PRO A 687 -41.02 29.78 -12.66
N GLY A 688 -41.90 30.58 -12.04
CA GLY A 688 -43.14 31.04 -12.63
C GLY A 688 -43.15 32.56 -12.69
N VAL A 689 -43.18 33.11 -13.90
CA VAL A 689 -43.28 34.56 -14.21
C VAL A 689 -41.95 35.34 -14.22
N GLN A 690 -41.00 34.93 -15.08
CA GLN A 690 -40.27 35.79 -16.03
C GLN A 690 -39.21 34.96 -16.79
N ALA A 691 -39.69 34.07 -17.66
CA ALA A 691 -38.87 33.27 -18.57
C ALA A 691 -38.33 34.10 -19.76
N SER A 692 -37.57 35.16 -19.49
CA SER A 692 -37.01 36.03 -20.56
C SER A 692 -35.57 36.50 -20.36
N ARG A 693 -34.88 36.15 -19.27
CA ARG A 693 -33.44 36.43 -19.15
C ARG A 693 -32.68 35.13 -18.96
N LYS A 694 -31.75 34.84 -19.86
CA LYS A 694 -30.80 33.72 -19.78
C LYS A 694 -30.14 33.76 -18.40
N HIS A 695 -30.58 32.88 -17.48
CA HIS A 695 -29.89 32.71 -16.20
C HIS A 695 -28.51 32.13 -16.50
N THR A 696 -27.45 32.89 -16.20
CA THR A 696 -26.07 32.40 -16.27
C THR A 696 -25.86 31.33 -15.20
N SER A 697 -24.99 30.34 -15.44
CA SER A 697 -24.63 29.28 -14.48
C SER A 697 -24.21 29.85 -13.12
N ARG A 698 -23.48 30.97 -13.13
CA ARG A 698 -23.11 31.81 -11.98
C ARG A 698 -24.29 32.16 -11.07
N SER A 699 -25.41 32.59 -11.65
CA SER A 699 -26.61 32.97 -10.88
C SER A 699 -27.29 31.77 -10.21
N VAL A 700 -27.07 30.57 -10.72
CA VAL A 700 -27.62 29.32 -10.16
C VAL A 700 -26.72 28.79 -9.04
N LYS A 701 -25.39 28.79 -9.22
CA LYS A 701 -24.42 28.41 -8.18
C LYS A 701 -24.56 29.29 -6.92
N LEU A 702 -24.62 30.60 -7.08
CA LEU A 702 -24.79 31.54 -5.96
C LEU A 702 -26.14 31.38 -5.25
N LYS A 703 -27.23 31.13 -5.98
CA LYS A 703 -28.53 30.83 -5.38
C LYS A 703 -28.50 29.53 -4.58
N LYS A 704 -27.83 28.49 -5.11
CA LYS A 704 -27.64 27.21 -4.41
C LYS A 704 -26.81 27.40 -3.12
N ALA A 705 -25.68 28.11 -3.19
CA ALA A 705 -24.86 28.41 -2.03
C ALA A 705 -25.62 29.23 -0.97
N GLY A 706 -26.39 30.24 -1.40
CA GLY A 706 -27.29 30.99 -0.53
C GLY A 706 -28.36 30.12 0.14
N SER A 707 -28.95 29.18 -0.60
CA SER A 707 -29.94 28.24 -0.04
C SER A 707 -29.32 27.24 0.95
N ARG A 708 -28.04 26.86 0.77
CA ARG A 708 -27.32 25.95 1.68
C ARG A 708 -27.13 26.54 3.09
N CYS A 709 -27.05 27.87 3.20
CA CYS A 709 -26.84 28.56 4.49
C CYS A 709 -27.95 28.23 5.51
N ILE A 710 -29.20 28.08 5.07
CA ILE A 710 -30.31 27.69 5.97
C ILE A 710 -30.12 26.26 6.45
N GLY A 711 -29.82 25.33 5.54
CA GLY A 711 -29.61 23.92 5.88
C GLY A 711 -28.44 23.73 6.85
N ARG A 712 -27.34 24.44 6.62
CA ARG A 712 -26.14 24.42 7.47
C ARG A 712 -26.36 25.08 8.83
N ALA A 713 -27.11 26.19 8.89
CA ALA A 713 -27.47 26.80 10.16
C ALA A 713 -28.35 25.87 11.01
N ILE A 714 -29.28 25.15 10.37
CA ILE A 714 -30.08 24.09 11.02
C ILE A 714 -29.15 22.98 11.53
N GLU A 715 -28.24 22.48 10.68
CA GLU A 715 -27.29 21.43 11.05
C GLU A 715 -26.41 21.83 12.24
N THR A 716 -25.85 23.03 12.20
CA THR A 716 -24.99 23.57 13.26
C THR A 716 -25.78 23.77 14.56
N SER A 717 -27.02 24.26 14.47
CA SER A 717 -27.91 24.40 15.65
C SER A 717 -28.23 23.03 16.26
N LEU A 718 -28.58 22.03 15.45
CA LEU A 718 -28.86 20.68 15.94
C LEU A 718 -27.62 19.96 16.45
N TYR A 719 -26.45 20.22 15.88
CA TYR A 719 -25.18 19.72 16.41
C TYR A 719 -24.93 20.24 17.83
N LEU A 720 -24.98 21.56 18.03
CA LEU A 720 -24.81 22.18 19.36
C LEU A 720 -25.83 21.65 20.36
N LEU A 721 -27.10 21.57 19.97
CA LEU A 721 -28.17 21.02 20.81
C LEU A 721 -27.96 19.54 21.14
N SER A 722 -27.40 18.74 20.24
CA SER A 722 -27.14 17.32 20.51
C SER A 722 -26.01 17.13 21.51
N LYS A 723 -24.94 17.92 21.43
CA LYS A 723 -23.85 17.94 22.43
C LYS A 723 -24.33 18.44 23.79
N LEU A 724 -25.30 19.36 23.81
CA LEU A 724 -25.90 19.92 25.02
C LEU A 724 -27.20 19.20 25.43
N GLY A 725 -27.35 17.94 25.02
CA GLY A 725 -28.55 17.13 25.24
C GLY A 725 -29.06 17.10 26.69
N PRO A 726 -28.21 16.93 27.72
CA PRO A 726 -28.67 16.98 29.11
C PRO A 726 -29.32 18.31 29.50
N VAL A 727 -28.75 19.43 29.07
CA VAL A 727 -29.28 20.79 29.36
C VAL A 727 -30.58 21.03 28.58
N LEU A 728 -30.65 20.59 27.33
CA LEU A 728 -31.87 20.66 26.53
C LEU A 728 -33.00 19.82 27.16
N LYS A 729 -32.71 18.58 27.54
CA LYS A 729 -33.67 17.62 28.13
C LYS A 729 -34.20 18.06 29.49
N ALA A 730 -33.48 18.91 30.24
CA ALA A 730 -34.00 19.57 31.43
C ALA A 730 -35.22 20.47 31.13
N ASN A 731 -35.44 20.80 29.85
CA ASN A 731 -36.63 21.48 29.32
C ASN A 731 -36.94 22.80 30.03
N ILE A 732 -35.91 23.51 30.50
CA ILE A 732 -36.03 24.84 31.09
C ILE A 732 -36.66 25.77 30.04
N ASN A 733 -37.68 26.54 30.43
CA ASN A 733 -38.46 27.40 29.52
C ASN A 733 -39.10 26.66 28.32
N ASN A 734 -39.37 25.37 28.43
CA ASN A 734 -39.96 24.53 27.37
C ASN A 734 -39.09 24.40 26.10
N GLN A 735 -37.77 24.54 26.22
CA GLN A 735 -36.85 24.52 25.07
C GLN A 735 -36.88 23.19 24.29
N CYS A 736 -36.89 22.03 24.96
CA CYS A 736 -36.94 20.73 24.29
C CYS A 736 -38.25 20.54 23.49
N ALA A 737 -39.37 21.00 24.08
CA ALA A 737 -40.67 20.99 23.42
C ALA A 737 -40.69 21.93 22.20
N GLN A 738 -40.09 23.11 22.34
CA GLN A 738 -39.98 24.09 21.26
C GLN A 738 -39.12 23.55 20.09
N VAL A 739 -37.95 22.96 20.37
CA VAL A 739 -37.11 22.28 19.37
C VAL A 739 -37.89 21.20 18.62
N THR A 740 -38.62 20.35 19.35
CA THR A 740 -39.42 19.27 18.74
C THR A 740 -40.51 19.83 17.80
N LYS A 741 -41.16 20.92 18.21
CA LYS A 741 -42.16 21.63 17.39
C LYS A 741 -41.54 22.28 16.14
N ASP A 742 -40.36 22.88 16.27
CA ASP A 742 -39.66 23.54 15.18
C ASP A 742 -39.13 22.52 14.16
N LEU A 743 -38.63 21.37 14.63
CA LEU A 743 -38.27 20.23 13.78
C LEU A 743 -39.48 19.71 12.99
N PHE A 744 -40.63 19.57 13.64
CA PHE A 744 -41.87 19.19 12.95
C PHE A 744 -42.25 20.21 11.87
N THR A 745 -42.14 21.50 12.20
CA THR A 745 -42.42 22.60 11.26
C THR A 745 -41.45 22.59 10.07
N LEU A 746 -40.16 22.34 10.33
CA LEU A 746 -39.14 22.21 9.28
C LEU A 746 -39.47 21.04 8.35
N ILE A 747 -39.72 19.85 8.90
CA ILE A 747 -40.06 18.65 8.10
C ILE A 747 -41.33 18.88 7.27
N ASP A 748 -42.36 19.52 7.83
CA ASP A 748 -43.60 19.85 7.12
C ASP A 748 -43.39 20.87 5.99
N ASN A 749 -42.37 21.72 6.13
CA ASN A 749 -42.00 22.73 5.15
C ASN A 749 -40.99 22.20 4.11
N THR A 750 -40.40 21.02 4.34
CA THR A 750 -39.34 20.44 3.51
C THR A 750 -39.93 19.81 2.24
N GLN A 751 -39.54 20.32 1.07
CA GLN A 751 -39.83 19.67 -0.22
C GLN A 751 -38.85 18.51 -0.49
N THR A 752 -39.14 17.66 -1.47
CA THR A 752 -38.33 16.53 -1.96
C THR A 752 -36.84 16.83 -2.19
N ALA A 753 -36.44 18.10 -2.35
CA ALA A 753 -35.07 18.53 -2.63
C ALA A 753 -34.17 18.77 -1.38
N ALA A 754 -34.71 18.71 -0.16
CA ALA A 754 -33.97 18.99 1.09
C ALA A 754 -33.86 17.75 1.99
N ILE A 755 -33.47 16.61 1.40
CA ILE A 755 -33.31 15.33 2.09
C ILE A 755 -32.22 15.38 3.18
N ASP A 756 -31.17 16.20 3.00
CA ASP A 756 -30.08 16.34 3.97
C ASP A 756 -30.58 16.87 5.33
N THR A 757 -31.51 17.83 5.33
CA THR A 757 -32.15 18.33 6.57
C THR A 757 -32.94 17.23 7.30
N LEU A 758 -33.57 16.31 6.56
CA LEU A 758 -34.26 15.16 7.15
C LEU A 758 -33.27 14.17 7.78
N ILE A 759 -32.11 13.95 7.15
CA ILE A 759 -31.04 13.07 7.67
C ILE A 759 -30.47 13.65 8.96
N VAL A 760 -30.14 14.94 8.96
CA VAL A 760 -29.63 15.65 10.15
C VAL A 760 -30.65 15.59 11.28
N THR A 761 -31.94 15.79 10.98
CA THR A 761 -33.00 15.68 11.99
C THR A 761 -33.11 14.26 12.56
N ALA A 762 -33.05 13.24 11.72
CA ALA A 762 -33.08 11.84 12.15
C ALA A 762 -31.86 11.49 13.04
N ARG A 763 -30.66 11.98 12.68
CA ARG A 763 -29.45 11.85 13.51
C ARG A 763 -29.61 12.55 14.86
N PHE A 764 -30.12 13.78 14.89
CA PHE A 764 -30.37 14.52 16.13
C PHE A 764 -31.28 13.73 17.08
N ILE A 765 -32.35 13.11 16.56
CA ILE A 765 -33.26 12.29 17.37
C ILE A 765 -32.52 11.07 17.93
N GLY A 766 -31.77 10.35 17.10
CA GLY A 766 -31.02 9.17 17.51
C GLY A 766 -29.89 9.46 18.52
N VAL A 767 -29.33 10.66 18.51
CA VAL A 767 -28.21 11.05 19.40
C VAL A 767 -28.68 11.77 20.66
N CYS A 768 -29.67 12.65 20.56
CA CYS A 768 -30.06 13.56 21.66
C CYS A 768 -31.36 13.17 22.36
N LEU A 769 -32.31 12.57 21.64
CA LEU A 769 -33.68 12.32 22.15
C LEU A 769 -33.96 10.83 22.42
N PHE A 770 -33.03 9.94 22.10
CA PHE A 770 -33.24 8.49 22.18
C PHE A 770 -33.52 7.97 23.60
N ASP A 771 -32.94 8.61 24.61
CA ASP A 771 -33.03 8.23 26.03
C ASP A 771 -33.98 9.14 26.84
N MET A 772 -34.84 9.90 26.15
CA MET A 772 -35.70 10.90 26.79
C MET A 772 -36.64 10.26 27.83
N GLN A 773 -36.62 10.82 29.04
CA GLN A 773 -37.47 10.41 30.16
C GLN A 773 -38.63 11.40 30.33
N VAL A 774 -39.85 10.95 30.04
CA VAL A 774 -41.05 11.79 30.06
C VAL A 774 -41.89 11.50 31.31
N ALA A 775 -42.42 12.53 31.95
CA ALA A 775 -43.34 12.37 33.08
C ALA A 775 -44.61 11.63 32.63
N SER A 776 -45.16 10.76 33.51
CA SER A 776 -46.25 9.84 33.16
C SER A 776 -47.49 10.49 32.55
N ASP A 777 -47.79 11.74 32.94
CA ASP A 777 -48.94 12.51 32.44
C ASP A 777 -48.73 13.04 31.01
N ASP A 778 -47.47 13.21 30.58
CA ASP A 778 -47.10 13.79 29.28
C ASP A 778 -46.69 12.72 28.24
N ILE A 779 -46.50 11.46 28.66
CA ILE A 779 -46.06 10.34 27.79
C ILE A 779 -46.94 10.24 26.53
N ALA A 780 -48.27 10.34 26.67
CA ALA A 780 -49.19 10.21 25.55
C ALA A 780 -49.02 11.32 24.50
N VAL A 781 -48.80 12.56 24.94
CA VAL A 781 -48.64 13.73 24.06
C VAL A 781 -47.29 13.68 23.35
N VAL A 782 -46.22 13.38 24.09
CA VAL A 782 -44.86 13.32 23.54
C VAL A 782 -44.70 12.12 22.60
N SER A 783 -45.31 10.97 22.93
CA SER A 783 -45.36 9.79 22.05
C SER A 783 -46.01 10.14 20.70
N GLN A 784 -47.15 10.83 20.72
CA GLN A 784 -47.83 11.24 19.48
C GLN A 784 -46.99 12.20 18.62
N LEU A 785 -46.29 13.15 19.25
CA LEU A 785 -45.43 14.10 18.55
C LEU A 785 -44.23 13.40 17.88
N LEU A 786 -43.52 12.53 18.60
CA LEU A 786 -42.39 11.77 18.06
C LEU A 786 -42.83 10.81 16.94
N LEU A 787 -43.96 10.14 17.12
CA LEU A 787 -44.52 9.26 16.09
C LEU A 787 -44.91 10.03 14.83
N ALA A 788 -45.55 11.19 14.97
CA ALA A 788 -45.88 12.05 13.83
C ALA A 788 -44.61 12.53 13.10
N LEU A 789 -43.54 12.81 13.86
CA LEU A 789 -42.25 13.18 13.30
C LEU A 789 -41.62 12.01 12.51
N PHE A 790 -41.57 10.80 13.07
CA PHE A 790 -41.08 9.62 12.35
C PHE A 790 -41.94 9.28 11.12
N GLN A 791 -43.26 9.42 11.19
CA GLN A 791 -44.14 9.23 10.02
C GLN A 791 -43.73 10.14 8.86
N LYS A 792 -43.36 11.40 9.16
CA LYS A 792 -42.94 12.37 8.16
C LYS A 792 -41.52 12.08 7.65
N LEU A 793 -40.59 11.68 8.51
CA LEU A 793 -39.26 11.23 8.10
C LEU A 793 -39.33 10.01 7.15
N PHE A 794 -40.14 9.01 7.48
CA PHE A 794 -40.38 7.85 6.61
C PHE A 794 -41.17 8.18 5.34
N ALA A 795 -41.96 9.26 5.32
CA ALA A 795 -42.56 9.75 4.08
C ALA A 795 -41.48 10.29 3.13
N GLY A 796 -40.44 10.95 3.67
CA GLY A 796 -39.30 11.46 2.91
C GLY A 796 -38.45 10.37 2.24
N THR A 797 -38.46 9.14 2.76
CA THR A 797 -37.71 8.00 2.19
C THR A 797 -38.35 7.41 0.93
N ARG A 798 -39.57 7.84 0.57
CA ARG A 798 -40.30 7.37 -0.64
C ARG A 798 -39.84 8.03 -1.94
N THR A 799 -38.85 8.90 -1.85
CA THR A 799 -38.29 9.68 -2.95
C THR A 799 -37.22 8.87 -3.69
N ALA A 800 -37.12 9.01 -5.01
CA ALA A 800 -36.14 8.28 -5.81
C ALA A 800 -34.76 8.95 -5.69
N GLY A 801 -33.87 8.41 -4.86
CA GLY A 801 -32.50 8.88 -4.74
C GLY A 801 -31.65 8.11 -3.71
N PRO A 802 -30.31 8.15 -3.82
CA PRO A 802 -29.41 7.45 -2.90
C PRO A 802 -29.49 7.99 -1.46
N GLN A 803 -29.79 9.29 -1.27
CA GLN A 803 -29.99 9.89 0.05
C GLN A 803 -31.26 9.38 0.77
N ALA A 804 -32.29 8.93 0.03
CA ALA A 804 -33.51 8.39 0.61
C ALA A 804 -33.27 7.05 1.33
N THR A 805 -32.30 6.25 0.85
CA THR A 805 -31.91 4.99 1.51
C THR A 805 -31.09 5.25 2.76
N LEU A 806 -30.19 6.25 2.74
CA LEU A 806 -29.46 6.69 3.92
C LEU A 806 -30.41 7.23 4.99
N LEU A 807 -31.35 8.10 4.59
CA LEU A 807 -32.40 8.59 5.46
C LEU A 807 -33.19 7.44 6.08
N LEU A 808 -33.56 6.43 5.29
CA LEU A 808 -34.28 5.26 5.80
C LEU A 808 -33.45 4.52 6.85
N SER A 809 -32.17 4.26 6.61
CA SER A 809 -31.29 3.61 7.59
C SER A 809 -31.21 4.40 8.88
N VAL A 810 -30.86 5.69 8.81
CA VAL A 810 -30.71 6.56 9.97
C VAL A 810 -32.03 6.69 10.75
N CYS A 811 -33.16 6.76 10.06
CA CYS A 811 -34.48 6.80 10.70
C CYS A 811 -34.82 5.48 11.40
N LEU A 812 -34.47 4.33 10.82
CA LEU A 812 -34.70 3.03 11.44
C LEU A 812 -33.77 2.82 12.65
N ASP A 813 -32.52 3.28 12.57
CA ASP A 813 -31.57 3.28 13.69
C ASP A 813 -32.05 4.20 14.82
N ALA A 814 -32.41 5.45 14.52
CA ALA A 814 -32.93 6.39 15.52
C ALA A 814 -34.23 5.91 16.17
N LEU A 815 -35.11 5.26 15.39
CA LEU A 815 -36.32 4.63 15.92
C LEU A 815 -35.97 3.46 16.85
N TYR A 816 -34.98 2.64 16.50
CA TYR A 816 -34.53 1.55 17.35
C TYR A 816 -33.97 2.07 18.68
N GLU A 817 -33.07 3.04 18.65
CA GLU A 817 -32.47 3.63 19.86
C GLU A 817 -33.55 4.24 20.78
N LEU A 818 -34.49 4.98 20.21
CA LEU A 818 -35.60 5.55 20.97
C LEU A 818 -36.46 4.47 21.65
N LEU A 819 -36.75 3.37 20.95
CA LEU A 819 -37.53 2.26 21.49
C LEU A 819 -36.76 1.42 22.50
N ALA A 820 -35.44 1.42 22.46
CA ALA A 820 -34.61 0.66 23.38
C ALA A 820 -34.40 1.39 24.71
N HIS A 821 -34.34 2.73 24.70
CA HIS A 821 -33.85 3.52 25.84
C HIS A 821 -34.86 4.51 26.44
N SER A 822 -35.95 4.86 25.76
CA SER A 822 -36.96 5.80 26.27
C SER A 822 -38.13 5.10 26.99
N ASN A 823 -38.67 5.74 28.04
CA ASN A 823 -39.87 5.27 28.74
C ASN A 823 -41.19 5.50 27.96
N ILE A 824 -41.12 6.13 26.79
CA ILE A 824 -42.27 6.40 25.90
C ILE A 824 -42.88 5.11 25.31
N VAL A 825 -42.15 4.00 25.37
CA VAL A 825 -42.56 2.71 24.80
C VAL A 825 -43.71 2.06 25.58
N GLU A 826 -43.84 2.35 26.87
CA GLU A 826 -44.79 1.70 27.79
C GLU A 826 -46.27 1.88 27.41
N GLN A 827 -46.62 2.91 26.63
CA GLN A 827 -47.99 3.18 26.16
C GLN A 827 -48.18 3.05 24.62
N SER A 828 -47.14 2.68 23.87
CA SER A 828 -47.05 2.89 22.40
C SER A 828 -47.51 1.72 21.50
N GLY A 829 -48.12 0.67 22.06
CA GLY A 829 -48.34 -0.62 21.38
C GLY A 829 -49.24 -0.60 20.12
N THR A 830 -50.22 0.29 20.04
CA THR A 830 -51.14 0.44 18.89
C THR A 830 -50.60 1.40 17.81
N PRO A 831 -50.03 2.57 18.17
CA PRO A 831 -49.43 3.52 17.22
C PRO A 831 -48.15 3.03 16.52
N LEU A 832 -47.32 2.20 17.17
CA LEU A 832 -46.09 1.68 16.55
C LEU A 832 -46.38 0.67 15.43
N LYS A 833 -47.46 -0.12 15.57
CA LYS A 833 -47.94 -1.04 14.52
C LYS A 833 -48.45 -0.31 13.28
N THR A 834 -48.91 0.93 13.42
CA THR A 834 -49.36 1.77 12.31
C THR A 834 -48.20 2.49 11.63
N LEU A 835 -47.14 2.84 12.37
CA LEU A 835 -45.88 3.38 11.84
C LEU A 835 -45.13 2.35 10.98
N LEU A 836 -44.99 1.11 11.46
CA LEU A 836 -44.25 0.02 10.82
C LEU A 836 -45.17 -0.87 9.97
N THR A 837 -45.70 -0.33 8.86
CA THR A 837 -46.54 -1.07 7.91
C THR A 837 -45.82 -1.37 6.59
N GLY A 838 -46.16 -2.49 5.93
CA GLY A 838 -45.60 -2.88 4.64
C GLY A 838 -44.09 -3.20 4.67
N ASN A 839 -43.36 -2.78 3.62
CA ASN A 839 -41.93 -3.06 3.44
C ASN A 839 -41.04 -2.48 4.56
N LEU A 840 -41.46 -1.39 5.22
CA LEU A 840 -40.73 -0.79 6.34
C LEU A 840 -40.62 -1.73 7.54
N LYS A 841 -41.64 -2.56 7.78
CA LYS A 841 -41.61 -3.56 8.84
C LYS A 841 -40.55 -4.62 8.57
N GLN A 842 -40.44 -5.08 7.31
CA GLN A 842 -39.41 -6.04 6.92
C GLN A 842 -38.02 -5.42 7.00
N SER A 843 -37.82 -4.19 6.53
CA SER A 843 -36.54 -3.47 6.65
C SER A 843 -36.13 -3.22 8.11
N PHE A 844 -37.08 -2.87 8.99
CA PHE A 844 -36.81 -2.72 10.43
C PHE A 844 -36.41 -4.05 11.08
N ILE A 845 -37.15 -5.12 10.81
CA ILE A 845 -36.81 -6.48 11.28
C ILE A 845 -35.44 -6.89 10.77
N GLN A 846 -35.14 -6.60 9.49
CA GLN A 846 -33.85 -6.89 8.89
C GLN A 846 -32.72 -6.11 9.58
N ILE A 847 -32.86 -4.81 9.85
CA ILE A 847 -31.85 -4.02 10.58
C ILE A 847 -31.64 -4.56 12.00
N VAL A 848 -32.72 -4.88 12.72
CA VAL A 848 -32.63 -5.47 14.07
C VAL A 848 -31.96 -6.85 14.02
N SER A 849 -32.17 -7.64 12.97
CA SER A 849 -31.48 -8.90 12.77
C SER A 849 -30.02 -8.73 12.34
N MET A 850 -29.69 -7.69 11.55
CA MET A 850 -28.33 -7.36 11.13
C MET A 850 -27.48 -6.89 12.32
N ARG A 851 -28.05 -6.15 13.28
CA ARG A 851 -27.38 -5.82 14.55
C ARG A 851 -27.15 -7.04 15.45
N LYS A 852 -27.76 -8.19 15.14
CA LYS A 852 -27.53 -9.48 15.81
C LYS A 852 -26.62 -10.42 15.01
N LEU A 853 -26.17 -10.00 13.83
CA LEU A 853 -25.24 -10.80 13.02
C LEU A 853 -23.84 -10.74 13.61
N SER A 854 -23.12 -11.86 13.47
CA SER A 854 -21.71 -11.93 13.82
C SER A 854 -20.86 -11.17 12.80
N ALA A 855 -19.65 -10.73 13.19
CA ALA A 855 -18.73 -10.03 12.30
C ALA A 855 -18.43 -10.79 10.99
N ALA A 856 -18.50 -12.13 11.02
CA ALA A 856 -18.28 -12.99 9.86
C ALA A 856 -19.40 -12.87 8.81
N ASP A 857 -20.65 -12.73 9.22
CA ASP A 857 -21.79 -12.65 8.30
C ASP A 857 -21.81 -11.33 7.51
N VAL A 858 -21.27 -10.26 8.12
CA VAL A 858 -21.11 -8.95 7.47
C VAL A 858 -20.00 -8.98 6.42
N ALA A 859 -18.92 -9.73 6.66
CA ALA A 859 -17.83 -9.92 5.69
C ALA A 859 -18.32 -10.65 4.42
N ASN A 860 -19.12 -11.71 4.59
CA ASN A 860 -19.66 -12.50 3.46
C ASN A 860 -20.59 -11.67 2.54
N ALA A 861 -21.37 -10.74 3.11
CA ALA A 861 -22.23 -9.85 2.33
C ALA A 861 -21.43 -8.79 1.54
N LEU A 862 -20.26 -8.38 2.04
CA LEU A 862 -19.34 -7.45 1.39
C LEU A 862 -18.71 -8.10 0.14
N GLU A 863 -18.29 -9.36 0.28
CA GLU A 863 -17.65 -10.17 -0.75
C GLU A 863 -18.53 -10.34 -2.00
N ALA A 864 -19.82 -10.63 -1.82
CA ALA A 864 -20.80 -10.75 -2.89
C ALA A 864 -21.03 -9.44 -3.67
N SER A 865 -20.65 -8.30 -3.10
CA SER A 865 -20.86 -6.97 -3.69
C SER A 865 -19.66 -6.45 -4.48
N GLN A 866 -18.45 -6.82 -4.05
CA GLN A 866 -17.18 -6.45 -4.69
C GLN A 866 -16.96 -7.28 -5.96
N SER A 867 -17.22 -8.59 -5.89
CA SER A 867 -17.16 -9.55 -7.01
C SER A 867 -17.95 -9.10 -8.24
N SER A 868 -19.14 -8.53 -8.06
CA SER A 868 -19.97 -8.03 -9.18
C SER A 868 -19.42 -6.76 -9.84
N THR A 869 -18.64 -5.94 -9.13
CA THR A 869 -18.00 -4.74 -9.68
C THR A 869 -16.77 -5.14 -10.49
N LEU A 870 -15.98 -6.08 -9.94
CA LEU A 870 -14.81 -6.68 -10.57
C LEU A 870 -15.18 -7.41 -11.87
N GLN A 871 -16.30 -8.14 -11.91
CA GLN A 871 -16.81 -8.78 -13.14
C GLN A 871 -17.17 -7.80 -14.26
N SER A 872 -17.63 -6.59 -13.93
CA SER A 872 -17.95 -5.56 -14.95
C SER A 872 -16.70 -4.93 -15.57
N LEU A 873 -15.60 -4.86 -14.80
CA LEU A 873 -14.32 -4.30 -15.22
C LEU A 873 -13.52 -5.27 -16.09
N LYS A 874 -13.49 -6.56 -15.73
CA LYS A 874 -12.82 -7.62 -16.52
C LYS A 874 -13.35 -7.72 -17.96
N LYS A 875 -14.60 -7.31 -18.21
CA LYS A 875 -15.20 -7.34 -19.56
C LYS A 875 -14.66 -6.29 -20.54
N ASN A 876 -13.91 -5.28 -20.10
CA ASN A 876 -13.49 -4.16 -20.95
C ASN A 876 -12.01 -4.16 -21.37
N GLN A 877 -11.18 -5.13 -20.95
CA GLN A 877 -9.72 -5.04 -21.07
C GLN A 877 -9.04 -6.03 -22.04
N SER A 878 -9.78 -6.89 -22.76
CA SER A 878 -9.15 -7.93 -23.59
C SER A 878 -9.18 -7.64 -25.10
N SER A 879 -8.18 -6.95 -25.64
CA SER A 879 -7.94 -6.98 -27.10
C SER A 879 -6.50 -6.79 -27.59
N CYS A 880 -5.52 -6.38 -26.79
CA CYS A 880 -4.21 -5.96 -27.35
C CYS A 880 -2.97 -6.84 -27.10
N TYR A 881 -3.00 -7.92 -26.30
CA TYR A 881 -1.77 -8.66 -26.00
C TYR A 881 -1.93 -10.18 -26.16
N ARG A 882 -1.99 -10.64 -27.42
CA ARG A 882 -2.09 -12.07 -27.77
C ARG A 882 -0.75 -12.81 -27.64
N ILE A 883 0.37 -12.11 -27.86
CA ILE A 883 1.71 -12.72 -28.02
C ILE A 883 2.30 -13.26 -26.71
N PHE A 884 2.02 -12.63 -25.56
CA PHE A 884 2.45 -13.11 -24.24
C PHE A 884 1.59 -14.27 -23.73
N ARG A 885 0.29 -14.25 -24.06
CA ARG A 885 -0.67 -15.32 -23.71
C ARG A 885 -0.33 -16.66 -24.36
N ASP A 886 0.24 -16.64 -25.56
CA ASP A 886 0.65 -17.86 -26.29
C ASP A 886 1.89 -18.54 -25.67
N ARG A 887 2.69 -17.83 -24.85
CA ARG A 887 3.89 -18.38 -24.18
C ARG A 887 3.58 -19.11 -22.87
N PHE A 888 2.46 -18.79 -22.22
CA PHE A 888 2.04 -19.40 -20.94
C PHE A 888 0.60 -19.96 -21.07
N PRO A 889 0.42 -21.13 -21.71
CA PRO A 889 -0.89 -21.72 -21.94
C PRO A 889 -1.56 -22.17 -20.64
N ASP A 890 -2.90 -22.12 -20.60
CA ASP A 890 -3.69 -22.64 -19.47
C ASP A 890 -3.47 -24.16 -19.35
N GLU A 891 -3.20 -24.68 -18.15
CA GLU A 891 -3.18 -26.12 -17.90
C GLU A 891 -4.57 -26.71 -18.15
N SER A 892 -4.61 -27.68 -19.09
CA SER A 892 -5.78 -28.39 -19.63
C SER A 892 -7.17 -27.85 -19.25
N ALA A 893 -7.71 -27.02 -20.14
CA ALA A 893 -9.12 -26.61 -20.21
C ALA A 893 -10.11 -27.77 -20.51
N GLY A 894 -9.96 -28.91 -19.83
CA GLY A 894 -10.84 -30.07 -19.98
C GLY A 894 -12.19 -29.96 -19.28
N LEU A 895 -12.40 -28.93 -18.44
CA LEU A 895 -13.64 -28.76 -17.66
C LEU A 895 -14.42 -27.47 -17.97
N TYR A 896 -13.88 -26.59 -18.81
CA TYR A 896 -14.56 -25.36 -19.26
C TYR A 896 -14.46 -25.22 -20.79
N ALA A 897 -14.76 -26.28 -21.52
CA ALA A 897 -15.08 -26.13 -22.94
C ALA A 897 -16.33 -25.23 -23.06
N GLU A 898 -16.13 -23.96 -23.40
CA GLU A 898 -17.20 -23.13 -23.92
C GLU A 898 -17.76 -23.82 -25.18
N PRO A 899 -19.09 -24.03 -25.29
CA PRO A 899 -19.64 -24.60 -26.50
C PRO A 899 -19.51 -23.59 -27.64
N ASP A 900 -18.94 -24.07 -28.74
CA ASP A 900 -18.73 -23.37 -30.01
C ASP A 900 -19.87 -22.40 -30.37
N GLN A 901 -19.54 -21.10 -30.41
CA GLN A 901 -20.39 -20.11 -31.07
C GLN A 901 -20.17 -20.20 -32.58
N ASN A 902 -21.00 -21.00 -33.24
CA ASN A 902 -21.20 -20.87 -34.68
C ASN A 902 -21.89 -19.54 -35.00
N GLN A 903 -21.26 -18.80 -35.90
CA GLN A 903 -21.82 -17.70 -36.66
C GLN A 903 -23.13 -18.13 -37.34
N ASP A 904 -24.19 -17.34 -37.19
CA ASP A 904 -24.96 -16.93 -38.37
C ASP A 904 -25.80 -15.68 -38.14
N ILE A 905 -25.74 -14.81 -39.16
CA ILE A 905 -26.43 -13.53 -39.29
C ILE A 905 -27.84 -13.79 -39.81
N SER A 906 -28.86 -13.22 -39.17
CA SER A 906 -30.13 -12.91 -39.86
C SER A 906 -30.98 -11.88 -39.12
N SER A 907 -31.23 -10.78 -39.81
CA SER A 907 -32.09 -9.68 -39.41
C SER A 907 -33.59 -10.05 -39.38
N LYS A 908 -34.31 -9.67 -38.31
CA LYS A 908 -35.70 -9.19 -38.40
C LYS A 908 -36.12 -8.41 -37.16
N ARG A 909 -36.63 -7.19 -37.39
CA ARG A 909 -37.27 -6.31 -36.42
C ARG A 909 -38.62 -6.87 -35.96
N SER A 910 -38.89 -6.79 -34.65
CA SER A 910 -40.19 -6.39 -34.09
C SER A 910 -40.01 -5.93 -32.63
N ALA A 911 -40.64 -4.79 -32.30
CA ALA A 911 -40.87 -4.23 -30.96
C ALA A 911 -41.57 -5.25 -30.02
N ASP A 912 -41.49 -5.22 -28.68
CA ASP A 912 -41.61 -4.13 -27.70
C ASP A 912 -40.91 -4.50 -26.36
N ASP A 913 -40.57 -3.47 -25.58
CA ASP A 913 -40.53 -3.35 -24.11
C ASP A 913 -39.65 -4.27 -23.24
N SER A 914 -38.45 -3.76 -22.89
CA SER A 914 -38.02 -3.35 -21.52
C SER A 914 -36.50 -3.30 -21.34
N SER A 915 -35.88 -2.22 -21.81
CA SER A 915 -34.67 -1.62 -21.22
C SER A 915 -34.99 -1.14 -19.80
N GLY A 916 -34.16 -1.19 -18.77
CA GLY A 916 -32.71 -1.13 -18.63
C GLY A 916 -32.41 -0.36 -17.34
N THR A 917 -31.14 -0.36 -16.92
CA THR A 917 -30.50 0.52 -15.92
C THR A 917 -30.62 0.18 -14.42
N LEU A 918 -29.57 -0.48 -13.91
CA LEU A 918 -29.09 -0.34 -12.53
C LEU A 918 -27.58 -0.07 -12.58
N PRO A 919 -27.13 1.12 -12.16
CA PRO A 919 -26.02 1.18 -11.22
C PRO A 919 -26.24 2.26 -10.13
N GLN A 920 -25.34 2.30 -9.13
CA GLN A 920 -25.15 3.33 -8.06
C GLN A 920 -25.55 3.01 -6.60
N LYS A 921 -25.88 1.77 -6.22
CA LYS A 921 -26.19 1.44 -4.81
C LYS A 921 -25.02 1.08 -3.88
N ARG A 922 -23.75 1.09 -4.31
CA ARG A 922 -22.65 0.43 -3.55
C ARG A 922 -21.53 1.30 -2.97
N HIS A 923 -21.49 2.61 -3.21
CA HIS A 923 -20.34 3.44 -2.79
C HIS A 923 -20.45 4.11 -1.40
N LYS A 924 -21.58 4.03 -0.69
CA LYS A 924 -21.82 4.80 0.56
C LYS A 924 -21.74 4.00 1.86
N LEU A 925 -21.65 2.68 1.77
CA LEU A 925 -21.63 1.78 2.94
C LEU A 925 -20.20 1.55 3.49
N SER A 926 -19.16 1.64 2.65
CA SER A 926 -17.77 1.42 3.09
C SER A 926 -17.23 2.52 4.00
N HIS A 927 -17.63 3.78 3.74
CA HIS A 927 -17.24 4.93 4.55
C HIS A 927 -17.83 4.89 5.97
N PHE A 928 -19.07 4.42 6.13
CA PHE A 928 -19.72 4.28 7.43
C PHE A 928 -19.11 3.14 8.27
N VAL A 929 -18.74 2.03 7.61
CA VAL A 929 -18.10 0.88 8.25
C VAL A 929 -16.66 1.17 8.68
N SER A 930 -15.94 2.03 7.95
CA SER A 930 -14.60 2.49 8.35
C SER A 930 -14.65 3.34 9.62
N LEU A 931 -15.61 4.27 9.69
CA LEU A 931 -15.81 5.14 10.85
C LEU A 931 -16.20 4.35 12.12
N CYS A 932 -17.01 3.30 11.97
CA CYS A 932 -17.39 2.44 13.10
C CYS A 932 -16.23 1.59 13.64
N ARG A 933 -15.29 1.16 12.78
CA ARG A 933 -14.09 0.39 13.20
C ARG A 933 -13.05 1.26 13.89
N GLU A 934 -12.99 2.54 13.54
CA GLU A 934 -12.11 3.52 14.17
C GLU A 934 -12.57 3.86 15.60
N ILE A 935 -13.89 3.98 15.78
CA ILE A 935 -14.54 4.11 17.10
C ILE A 935 -14.35 2.85 17.96
N GLU A 936 -14.45 1.65 17.36
CA GLU A 936 -14.20 0.38 18.03
C GLU A 936 -12.73 0.23 18.48
N SER A 937 -11.76 0.68 17.67
CA SER A 937 -10.34 0.70 18.04
C SER A 937 -10.02 1.71 19.15
N SER A 938 -10.79 2.80 19.21
CA SER A 938 -10.64 3.81 20.27
C SER A 938 -11.17 3.28 21.61
N LEU A 939 -12.24 2.47 21.58
CA LEU A 939 -12.83 1.84 22.76
C LEU A 939 -12.00 0.65 23.29
N SER A 940 -11.28 -0.06 22.42
CA SER A 940 -10.41 -1.19 22.81
C SER A 940 -9.07 -0.77 23.42
N SER A 941 -8.74 0.53 23.40
CA SER A 941 -7.53 1.10 24.03
C SER A 941 -7.65 1.35 25.54
N ILE A 942 -8.80 1.07 26.15
CA ILE A 942 -9.05 1.26 27.59
C ILE A 942 -8.61 0.00 28.35
N GLU A 943 -7.36 -0.05 28.78
CA GLU A 943 -6.66 -1.22 29.34
C GLU A 943 -7.07 -1.67 30.77
N SER A 944 -8.20 -1.22 31.33
CA SER A 944 -8.63 -1.72 32.66
C SER A 944 -10.05 -2.27 32.64
N ASP A 945 -10.17 -3.58 32.88
CA ASP A 945 -11.43 -4.29 33.10
C ASP A 945 -12.23 -3.70 34.29
N GLU A 946 -11.56 -3.02 35.23
CA GLU A 946 -12.21 -2.30 36.34
C GLU A 946 -12.93 -1.00 35.91
N ALA A 947 -12.53 -0.37 34.80
CA ALA A 947 -13.25 0.78 34.23
C ALA A 947 -14.48 0.32 33.42
N ALA A 948 -14.37 -0.79 32.71
CA ALA A 948 -15.50 -1.37 31.96
C ALA A 948 -16.59 -1.94 32.88
N ALA A 949 -16.21 -2.54 34.02
CA ALA A 949 -17.15 -3.11 34.99
C ALA A 949 -17.93 -2.06 35.82
N ASN A 950 -17.45 -0.82 35.90
CA ASN A 950 -18.12 0.25 36.66
C ASN A 950 -19.17 1.05 35.86
N ILE A 951 -19.36 0.77 34.57
CA ILE A 951 -20.25 1.55 33.69
C ILE A 951 -21.67 0.97 33.61
N LEU A 952 -21.89 -0.27 34.02
CA LEU A 952 -23.24 -0.84 34.14
C LEU A 952 -23.35 -1.59 35.45
N SER A 953 -24.21 -1.10 36.34
CA SER A 953 -24.48 -1.82 37.58
C SER A 953 -25.07 -3.19 37.22
N GLY A 954 -24.58 -4.27 37.84
CA GLY A 954 -25.06 -5.64 37.54
C GLY A 954 -26.59 -5.81 37.67
N LYS A 955 -27.24 -4.89 38.38
CA LYS A 955 -28.68 -4.81 38.52
C LYS A 955 -29.39 -4.34 37.23
N GLU A 956 -28.80 -3.43 36.45
CA GLU A 956 -29.38 -2.95 35.18
C GLU A 956 -29.29 -4.00 34.08
N LEU A 957 -28.22 -4.80 34.07
CA LEU A 957 -28.08 -5.94 33.15
C LEU A 957 -29.06 -7.07 33.53
N GLU A 958 -29.22 -7.36 34.82
CA GLU A 958 -30.21 -8.33 35.31
C GLU A 958 -31.64 -7.88 35.06
N ASP A 959 -31.95 -6.58 35.24
CA ASP A 959 -33.26 -6.00 34.96
C ASP A 959 -33.55 -5.99 33.45
N ALA A 960 -32.57 -5.66 32.60
CA ALA A 960 -32.69 -5.76 31.13
C ALA A 960 -32.90 -7.20 30.67
N THR A 961 -32.20 -8.17 31.28
CA THR A 961 -32.34 -9.60 30.97
C THR A 961 -33.68 -10.14 31.45
N ALA A 962 -34.18 -9.69 32.61
CA ALA A 962 -35.50 -10.03 33.13
C ALA A 962 -36.62 -9.45 32.25
N VAL A 963 -36.48 -8.21 31.76
CA VAL A 963 -37.42 -7.57 30.83
C VAL A 963 -37.42 -8.29 29.48
N LEU A 964 -36.25 -8.68 28.97
CA LEU A 964 -36.11 -9.46 27.73
C LEU A 964 -36.77 -10.85 27.86
N HIS A 965 -36.58 -11.53 28.99
CA HIS A 965 -37.24 -12.81 29.27
C HIS A 965 -38.76 -12.67 29.40
N LYS A 966 -39.26 -11.58 30.00
CA LYS A 966 -40.69 -11.27 30.12
C LYS A 966 -41.34 -10.93 28.78
N LEU A 967 -40.58 -10.30 27.88
CA LEU A 967 -41.00 -10.01 26.51
C LEU A 967 -41.05 -11.29 25.66
N LEU A 968 -40.02 -12.13 25.75
CA LEU A 968 -39.96 -13.40 25.03
C LEU A 968 -41.06 -14.37 25.45
N THR A 969 -41.37 -14.48 26.75
CA THR A 969 -42.49 -15.32 27.24
C THR A 969 -43.87 -14.81 26.82
N LYS A 970 -44.04 -13.50 26.61
CA LYS A 970 -45.29 -12.91 26.09
C LYS A 970 -45.46 -13.10 24.58
N THR A 971 -44.39 -13.21 23.81
CA THR A 971 -44.47 -13.53 22.36
C THR A 971 -44.78 -15.01 22.09
N ILE A 972 -44.39 -15.93 22.99
CA ILE A 972 -44.66 -17.37 22.82
C ILE A 972 -46.13 -17.73 23.14
N THR A 973 -46.85 -16.90 23.89
CA THR A 973 -48.27 -17.11 24.24
C THR A 973 -49.27 -16.44 23.28
N LEU A 974 -48.80 -15.87 22.16
CA LEU A 974 -49.63 -15.31 21.08
C LEU A 974 -49.33 -16.01 19.74
N TYR A 975 -49.40 -17.34 19.75
CA TYR A 975 -49.68 -18.14 18.56
C TYR A 975 -51.16 -18.51 18.52
#